data_AF-A0A0X8X9U9-F1
#
_entry.id   AF-A0A0X8X9U9-F1
#
_cell.length_a   1.000
_cell.length_b   1.000
_cell.length_c   1.000
_cell.angle_alpha   90.00
_cell.angle_beta   90.00
_cell.angle_gamma   90.00
#
_symmetry.space_group_name_H-M   'P 1'
#
loop_
_entity.id
_entity.type
_entity.pdbx_description
1 polymer ?
#
loop_
_entity_poly.entity_id
_entity_poly.type
_entity_poly.pdbx_seq_one_letter_code
_entity_poly.pdbx_strand_id
1 'polypeptide(L)'
;MRRGHSAQGKSIAKPTLMLAALELFIVRSTRLNTLSDYEAVVNKWDHPFKDATLLYPFARLKEDGIWEVEYEDKLTKTSKNDLLRSEVINKNIRAGFTKDIYKALQDNKQGIKEIVSAVLCEFFDEEQRSLLTESASAFVDESKEHKLAREPQMNNFIAYLNSLHNVTSSGANALAESQALNKYFHEIYEPFPVINDIKASLNSEDDCVVIVTGHAGDGKSTVALDIYKQLLEIPPQDPLNEPLPESVQFYNNTAEKLISIIKDMSELSSDDRLDRVSRAYREEGSWLIISNTGPLLNTLRELASSYSANEREIESNVLENLQKSYSRGHLERHSLSHLPKKTVIINLTRIDNVCLGSKIFSKIVGHSGWAACQECKSYNICPIVKNRESLLQNLEQTEERIRWLYRKITEYEEKLTLRQMVAHMAYSITGGLTCKCIHNHADNLNDTAQLKENYLFSDLFFGYGSISQNNTYQSLRAVELLNRHKFSIYTSAFYEKLLTSSAESLWVSLPDTLTPIVNNLIDYAKQPSSSFSRYTLRRIIYFFGTPSEQNKEEHHNFLCEFLLSPNIVNYESWRHAADITSSKKQQNELKSMCLKVLLEMFSGFSSGQFSSSHDRLYITLRHPKTSSVQPAQIISGSFYFDDFKILYDPEVDCPVLVYQDKVSLPLTLPLLDFITQRHFGYLGGDLEQIHRTKIEWFRAELLKTQEDDNDPNEIRVLRSNIDGQVKEKKFILEDTHKRLEVLQ
;
A
#
# COMPACT_ATOMS: atom_id res chain seq x y z
N MET A 1 15.95 38.53 31.02
CA MET A 1 14.83 39.06 30.21
C MET A 1 14.14 40.20 30.95
N ARG A 2 14.06 41.40 30.38
CA ARG A 2 13.38 42.57 30.96
C ARG A 2 11.90 42.63 30.51
N ARG A 3 10.96 42.90 31.42
CA ARG A 3 9.51 42.98 31.10
C ARG A 3 9.17 44.30 30.40
N GLY A 4 8.29 44.24 29.39
CA GLY A 4 7.59 45.41 28.88
C GLY A 4 6.42 45.80 29.79
N HIS A 5 6.16 47.10 29.94
CA HIS A 5 5.00 47.61 30.69
C HIS A 5 3.80 47.74 29.73
N SER A 6 2.65 47.15 30.07
CA SER A 6 1.37 47.41 29.39
C SER A 6 0.43 48.21 30.30
N ALA A 7 -0.58 48.86 29.72
CA ALA A 7 -1.55 49.69 30.46
C ALA A 7 -2.42 48.89 31.47
N GLN A 8 -2.36 47.56 31.46
CA GLN A 8 -3.13 46.66 32.32
C GLN A 8 -2.25 45.76 33.22
N GLY A 9 -0.91 45.91 33.20
CA GLY A 9 0.00 45.11 34.02
C GLY A 9 1.34 44.79 33.33
N LYS A 10 2.08 43.83 33.92
CA LYS A 10 3.34 43.34 33.34
C LYS A 10 3.02 42.47 32.11
N SER A 11 3.61 42.78 30.94
CA SER A 11 3.33 42.03 29.69
C SER A 11 3.88 40.59 29.74
N ILE A 12 3.04 39.61 29.39
CA ILE A 12 3.41 38.18 29.33
C ILE A 12 3.99 37.75 27.96
N ALA A 13 3.94 38.60 26.94
CA ALA A 13 4.23 38.22 25.55
C ALA A 13 5.66 37.69 25.31
N LYS A 14 6.69 38.31 25.94
CA LYS A 14 8.08 37.84 25.87
C LYS A 14 8.26 36.48 26.57
N PRO A 15 7.81 36.30 27.83
CA PRO A 15 7.75 34.99 28.47
C PRO A 15 7.00 33.91 27.66
N THR A 16 5.85 34.24 27.06
CA THR A 16 5.06 33.32 26.22
C THR A 16 5.86 32.84 25.01
N LEU A 17 6.52 33.74 24.27
CA LEU A 17 7.38 33.36 23.15
C LEU A 17 8.56 32.49 23.61
N MET A 18 9.14 32.79 24.77
CA MET A 18 10.28 32.03 25.29
C MET A 18 9.89 30.60 25.67
N LEU A 19 8.72 30.40 26.29
CA LEU A 19 8.16 29.08 26.52
C LEU A 19 7.88 28.37 25.18
N ALA A 20 7.27 29.05 24.20
CA ALA A 20 6.99 28.43 22.90
C ALA A 20 8.27 27.97 22.19
N ALA A 21 9.37 28.72 22.37
CA ALA A 21 10.68 28.37 21.85
C ALA A 21 11.34 27.20 22.56
N LEU A 22 11.20 27.09 23.88
CA LEU A 22 11.65 25.92 24.63
C LEU A 22 10.85 24.67 24.25
N GLU A 23 9.54 24.81 24.02
CA GLU A 23 8.69 23.70 23.55
C GLU A 23 9.10 23.24 22.15
N LEU A 24 9.28 24.16 21.19
CA LEU A 24 9.77 23.80 19.85
C LEU A 24 11.18 23.19 19.89
N PHE A 25 12.06 23.68 20.77
CA PHE A 25 13.37 23.09 20.98
C PHE A 25 13.26 21.63 21.44
N ILE A 26 12.41 21.34 22.42
CA ILE A 26 12.17 19.99 22.94
C ILE A 26 11.60 19.07 21.84
N VAL A 27 10.67 19.57 21.03
CA VAL A 27 9.93 18.76 20.04
C VAL A 27 10.70 18.57 18.73
N ARG A 28 11.33 19.62 18.19
CA ARG A 28 11.92 19.61 16.83
C ARG A 28 13.44 19.70 16.83
N SER A 29 14.07 20.04 17.97
CA SER A 29 15.51 20.34 18.05
C SER A 29 15.98 21.39 17.03
N THR A 30 15.10 22.21 16.46
CA THR A 30 15.46 23.26 15.50
C THR A 30 15.80 24.56 16.22
N ARG A 31 16.93 25.17 15.88
CA ARG A 31 17.41 26.39 16.54
C ARG A 31 16.62 27.65 16.18
N LEU A 32 16.26 27.79 14.90
CA LEU A 32 15.56 28.95 14.35
C LEU A 32 14.26 28.48 13.69
N ASN A 33 13.13 29.10 14.06
CA ASN A 33 11.81 28.75 13.54
C ASN A 33 11.07 30.01 13.06
N THR A 34 10.03 29.83 12.26
CA THR A 34 9.24 30.94 11.72
C THR A 34 8.29 31.51 12.77
N LEU A 35 7.81 32.74 12.59
CA LEU A 35 6.77 33.31 13.47
C LEU A 35 5.52 32.40 13.52
N SER A 36 5.13 31.82 12.38
CA SER A 36 3.99 30.91 12.29
C SER A 36 4.18 29.61 13.07
N ASP A 37 5.41 29.09 13.18
CA ASP A 37 5.71 27.92 14.02
C ASP A 37 5.48 28.22 15.51
N TYR A 38 5.91 29.40 15.97
CA TYR A 38 5.70 29.82 17.36
C TYR A 38 4.22 30.07 17.67
N GLU A 39 3.50 30.71 16.75
CA GLU A 39 2.06 30.94 16.89
C GLU A 39 1.28 29.61 16.88
N ALA A 40 1.69 28.63 16.09
CA ALA A 40 1.07 27.30 16.08
C ALA A 40 1.25 26.55 17.42
N VAL A 41 2.30 26.84 18.19
CA VAL A 41 2.45 26.32 19.56
C VAL A 41 1.53 27.05 20.52
N VAL A 42 1.58 28.37 20.53
CA VAL A 42 0.80 29.19 21.47
C VAL A 42 -0.71 29.07 21.24
N ASN A 43 -1.15 28.83 20.00
CA ASN A 43 -2.56 28.59 19.66
C ASN A 43 -3.14 27.30 20.28
N LYS A 44 -2.28 26.39 20.77
CA LYS A 44 -2.71 25.19 21.51
C LYS A 44 -2.92 25.46 23.00
N TRP A 45 -2.44 26.60 23.50
CA TRP A 45 -2.56 26.96 24.91
C TRP A 45 -3.88 27.70 25.17
N ASP A 46 -4.39 27.64 26.41
CA ASP A 46 -5.64 28.32 26.76
C ASP A 46 -5.50 29.86 26.84
N HIS A 47 -6.63 30.56 26.98
CA HIS A 47 -6.63 32.01 27.22
C HIS A 47 -5.91 32.32 28.55
N PRO A 48 -5.06 33.37 28.66
CA PRO A 48 -4.85 34.46 27.70
C PRO A 48 -3.70 34.24 26.69
N PHE A 49 -3.11 33.05 26.62
CA PHE A 49 -1.88 32.84 25.85
C PHE A 49 -2.13 32.79 24.35
N LYS A 50 -3.17 32.07 23.89
CA LYS A 50 -3.55 32.02 22.47
C LYS A 50 -3.81 33.40 21.84
N ASP A 51 -4.19 34.38 22.65
CA ASP A 51 -4.47 35.75 22.20
C ASP A 51 -3.23 36.66 22.27
N ALA A 52 -2.08 36.13 22.73
CA ALA A 52 -0.84 36.88 22.81
C ALA A 52 -0.25 37.13 21.41
N THR A 53 -0.09 38.40 21.04
CA THR A 53 0.56 38.77 19.78
C THR A 53 2.07 38.55 19.86
N LEU A 54 2.59 37.54 19.15
CA LEU A 54 4.01 37.16 19.20
C LEU A 54 4.94 38.01 18.31
N LEU A 55 4.41 38.84 17.41
CA LEU A 55 5.25 39.66 16.52
C LEU A 55 6.18 40.62 17.28
N TYR A 56 5.66 41.26 18.33
CA TYR A 56 6.45 42.17 19.17
C TYR A 56 7.61 41.46 19.89
N PRO A 57 7.38 40.36 20.66
CA PRO A 57 8.49 39.65 21.29
C PRO A 57 9.43 39.01 20.25
N PHE A 58 8.93 38.55 19.10
CA PHE A 58 9.76 37.98 18.03
C PHE A 58 10.84 38.94 17.53
N ALA A 59 10.51 40.25 17.47
CA ALA A 59 11.45 41.29 17.07
C ALA A 59 12.35 41.78 18.22
N ARG A 60 11.84 41.82 19.47
CA ARG A 60 12.47 42.53 20.60
C ARG A 60 13.20 41.64 21.59
N LEU A 61 13.01 40.32 21.56
CA LEU A 61 13.68 39.41 22.50
C LEU A 61 15.21 39.39 22.30
N LYS A 62 15.71 39.83 21.14
CA LYS A 62 17.14 39.99 20.86
C LYS A 62 17.81 41.08 21.70
N GLU A 63 17.06 42.09 22.11
CA GLU A 63 17.55 43.16 23.00
C GLU A 63 17.87 42.61 24.41
N ASP A 64 17.30 41.44 24.76
CA ASP A 64 17.61 40.71 25.98
C ASP A 64 18.84 39.79 25.84
N GLY A 65 19.53 39.78 24.68
CA GLY A 65 20.76 39.02 24.44
C GLY A 65 20.59 37.51 24.24
N ILE A 66 19.34 37.02 24.23
CA ILE A 66 19.03 35.57 24.19
C ILE A 66 18.48 35.07 22.86
N TRP A 67 18.19 35.99 21.93
CA TRP A 67 17.45 35.71 20.70
C TRP A 67 18.15 36.31 19.49
N GLU A 68 18.05 35.64 18.35
CA GLU A 68 18.53 36.13 17.06
C GLU A 68 17.45 36.02 15.99
N VAL A 69 17.45 36.94 15.04
CA VAL A 69 16.51 37.00 13.90
C VAL A 69 17.33 36.99 12.62
N GLU A 70 17.03 36.07 11.71
CA GLU A 70 17.75 35.97 10.44
C GLU A 70 17.49 37.20 9.55
N TYR A 71 18.54 37.65 8.88
CA TYR A 71 18.49 38.71 7.85
C TYR A 71 17.84 40.03 8.30
N GLU A 72 17.94 40.37 9.59
CA GLU A 72 17.29 41.56 10.15
C GLU A 72 17.72 42.87 9.47
N ASP A 73 18.99 42.98 9.08
CA ASP A 73 19.53 44.15 8.39
C ASP A 73 18.87 44.42 7.03
N LYS A 74 18.12 43.44 6.50
CA LYS A 74 17.39 43.49 5.23
C LYS A 74 15.88 43.63 5.41
N LEU A 75 15.40 43.85 6.64
CA LEU A 75 13.98 44.02 6.95
C LEU A 75 13.61 45.50 7.11
N THR A 76 12.46 45.87 6.54
CA THR A 76 11.93 47.23 6.63
C THR A 76 11.36 47.46 8.04
N LYS A 77 11.84 48.51 8.71
CA LYS A 77 11.40 48.86 10.07
C LYS A 77 10.46 50.07 10.04
N THR A 78 9.43 50.04 10.87
CA THR A 78 8.52 51.19 11.05
C THR A 78 9.21 52.34 11.80
N SER A 79 8.58 53.52 11.85
CA SER A 79 9.09 54.69 12.59
C SER A 79 9.27 54.47 14.10
N LYS A 80 8.70 53.40 14.66
CA LYS A 80 8.89 52.93 16.04
C LYS A 80 9.90 51.78 16.18
N ASN A 81 10.62 51.45 15.10
CA ASN A 81 11.59 50.37 14.99
C ASN A 81 10.97 48.95 15.13
N ASP A 82 9.68 48.80 14.81
CA ASP A 82 8.97 47.50 14.84
C ASP A 82 8.91 46.86 13.43
N LEU A 83 8.93 45.53 13.37
CA LEU A 83 8.87 44.73 12.14
C LEU A 83 7.44 44.66 11.56
N LEU A 84 7.32 44.67 10.23
CA LEU A 84 6.05 44.46 9.54
C LEU A 84 5.70 42.96 9.47
N ARG A 85 4.51 42.59 9.94
CA ARG A 85 4.04 41.19 9.96
C ARG A 85 4.04 40.53 8.58
N SER A 86 3.51 41.24 7.57
CA SER A 86 3.44 40.76 6.19
C SER A 86 4.83 40.48 5.61
N GLU A 87 5.82 41.29 5.97
CA GLU A 87 7.20 41.11 5.51
C GLU A 87 7.88 39.91 6.18
N VAL A 88 7.70 39.75 7.50
CA VAL A 88 8.22 38.58 8.26
C VAL A 88 7.68 37.27 7.72
N ILE A 89 6.37 37.22 7.41
CA ILE A 89 5.70 36.02 6.88
C ILE A 89 6.11 35.77 5.42
N ASN A 90 6.01 36.78 4.54
CA ASN A 90 6.29 36.61 3.10
C ASN A 90 7.76 36.29 2.81
N LYS A 91 8.70 36.84 3.59
CA LYS A 91 10.13 36.54 3.46
C LYS A 91 10.58 35.30 4.26
N ASN A 92 9.63 34.59 4.90
CA ASN A 92 9.87 33.39 5.69
C ASN A 92 10.99 33.54 6.74
N ILE A 93 10.98 34.68 7.45
CA ILE A 93 12.04 35.02 8.41
C ILE A 93 11.98 34.10 9.62
N ARG A 94 13.15 33.56 9.99
CA ARG A 94 13.31 32.69 11.15
C ARG A 94 14.01 33.41 12.28
N ALA A 95 13.65 33.05 13.50
CA ALA A 95 14.29 33.55 14.70
C ALA A 95 14.36 32.44 15.76
N GLY A 96 15.19 32.61 16.78
CA GLY A 96 15.35 31.61 17.83
C GLY A 96 16.49 31.94 18.80
N PHE A 97 16.89 30.97 19.61
CA PHE A 97 17.98 31.17 20.58
C PHE A 97 19.31 31.44 19.89
N THR A 98 20.13 32.29 20.51
CA THR A 98 21.53 32.49 20.09
C THR A 98 22.29 31.16 20.09
N LYS A 99 23.30 31.03 19.24
CA LYS A 99 24.09 29.79 19.11
C LYS A 99 24.62 29.27 20.46
N ASP A 100 25.10 30.17 21.32
CA ASP A 100 25.67 29.80 22.62
C ASP A 100 24.61 29.23 23.57
N ILE A 101 23.44 29.87 23.63
CA ILE A 101 22.32 29.38 24.45
C ILE A 101 21.78 28.07 23.89
N TYR A 102 21.61 27.98 22.58
CA TYR A 102 21.15 26.75 21.95
C TYR A 102 22.10 25.57 22.23
N LYS A 103 23.42 25.80 22.16
CA LYS A 103 24.42 24.78 22.51
C LYS A 103 24.34 24.41 24.00
N ALA A 104 24.22 25.40 24.89
CA ALA A 104 24.04 25.15 26.32
C ALA A 104 22.77 24.34 26.63
N LEU A 105 21.66 24.58 25.90
CA LEU A 105 20.42 23.82 26.02
C LEU A 105 20.57 22.38 25.47
N GLN A 106 21.39 22.17 24.44
CA GLN A 106 21.70 20.82 23.93
C GLN A 106 22.54 20.02 24.93
N ASP A 107 23.54 20.67 25.53
CA ASP A 107 24.48 20.03 26.46
C ASP A 107 23.84 19.76 27.84
N ASN A 108 22.83 20.55 28.25
CA ASN A 108 22.15 20.40 29.53
C ASN A 108 20.62 20.31 29.37
N LYS A 109 20.14 19.16 28.86
CA LYS A 109 18.69 18.90 28.71
C LYS A 109 17.93 18.89 30.04
N GLN A 110 18.59 18.55 31.15
CA GLN A 110 17.96 18.52 32.48
C GLN A 110 17.69 19.94 33.02
N GLY A 111 18.60 20.89 32.76
CA GLY A 111 18.46 22.29 33.15
C GLY A 111 17.33 23.05 32.44
N ILE A 112 16.74 22.47 31.38
CA ILE A 112 15.59 23.07 30.69
C ILE A 112 14.38 23.13 31.62
N LYS A 113 14.14 22.08 32.42
CA LYS A 113 13.03 22.07 33.39
C LYS A 113 13.19 23.17 34.44
N GLU A 114 14.41 23.42 34.90
CA GLU A 114 14.72 24.49 35.84
C GLU A 114 14.50 25.87 35.22
N ILE A 115 14.89 26.06 33.96
CA ILE A 115 14.64 27.31 33.22
C ILE A 115 13.13 27.52 33.05
N VAL A 116 12.39 26.49 32.64
CA VAL A 116 10.93 26.56 32.48
C VAL A 116 10.26 26.90 33.81
N SER A 117 10.63 26.21 34.89
CA SER A 117 10.10 26.47 36.23
C SER A 117 10.43 27.88 36.71
N ALA A 118 11.67 28.35 36.52
CA ALA A 118 12.06 29.71 36.86
C ALA A 118 11.26 30.76 36.06
N VAL A 119 10.97 30.49 34.79
CA VAL A 119 10.19 31.39 33.93
C VAL A 119 8.72 31.40 34.33
N LEU A 120 8.14 30.23 34.61
CA LEU A 120 6.78 30.09 35.12
C LEU A 120 6.62 30.81 36.47
N CYS A 121 7.55 30.57 37.41
CA CYS A 121 7.55 31.16 38.75
C CYS A 121 7.78 32.66 38.78
N GLU A 122 8.62 33.18 37.88
CA GLU A 122 8.92 34.60 37.83
C GLU A 122 7.83 35.37 37.08
N PHE A 123 7.41 34.91 35.90
CA PHE A 123 6.67 35.75 34.95
C PHE A 123 5.15 35.56 34.93
N PHE A 124 4.63 34.46 35.47
CA PHE A 124 3.20 34.10 35.44
C PHE A 124 2.64 33.95 36.85
N ASP A 125 1.36 34.27 37.05
CA ASP A 125 0.64 34.03 38.31
C ASP A 125 0.19 32.56 38.45
N GLU A 126 -0.35 32.16 39.61
CA GLU A 126 -0.73 30.76 39.88
C GLU A 126 -1.81 30.24 38.91
N GLU A 127 -2.76 31.08 38.52
CA GLU A 127 -3.82 30.72 37.58
C GLU A 127 -3.25 30.47 36.17
N GLN A 128 -2.39 31.36 35.70
CA GLN A 128 -1.67 31.25 34.44
C GLN A 128 -0.74 30.03 34.40
N ARG A 129 -0.08 29.70 35.52
CA ARG A 129 0.76 28.50 35.62
C ARG A 129 -0.04 27.22 35.50
N SER A 130 -1.22 27.16 36.14
CA SER A 130 -2.09 25.98 36.06
C SER A 130 -2.55 25.73 34.63
N LEU A 131 -2.96 26.80 33.92
CA LEU A 131 -3.37 26.73 32.52
C LEU A 131 -2.23 26.28 31.61
N LEU A 132 -1.02 26.86 31.74
CA LEU A 132 0.14 26.44 30.95
C LEU A 132 0.55 24.98 31.24
N THR A 133 0.38 24.53 32.47
CA THR A 133 0.64 23.14 32.85
C THR A 133 -0.37 22.21 32.15
N GLU A 134 -1.66 22.53 32.16
CA GLU A 134 -2.66 21.69 31.48
C GLU A 134 -2.55 21.71 29.95
N SER A 135 -2.26 22.87 29.34
CA SER A 135 -2.23 23.00 27.88
C SER A 135 -0.85 22.74 27.23
N ALA A 136 0.27 22.86 27.95
CA ALA A 136 1.62 22.68 27.40
C ALA A 136 2.21 21.31 27.78
N SER A 137 1.80 20.28 27.04
CA SER A 137 2.21 18.87 27.21
C SER A 137 3.72 18.59 27.21
N ALA A 138 4.55 19.55 26.78
CA ALA A 138 6.01 19.45 26.78
C ALA A 138 6.66 19.85 28.12
N PHE A 139 5.97 20.59 28.98
CA PHE A 139 6.50 21.12 30.25
C PHE A 139 6.03 20.36 31.48
N VAL A 140 4.98 19.55 31.35
CA VAL A 140 4.47 18.73 32.44
C VAL A 140 5.09 17.35 32.39
N ASP A 141 6.17 17.20 33.15
CA ASP A 141 6.32 15.97 33.95
C ASP A 141 7.16 16.21 35.20
N GLU A 142 6.57 15.75 36.33
CA GLU A 142 7.10 15.56 37.68
C GLU A 142 7.14 16.76 38.67
N SER A 143 5.98 17.14 39.19
CA SER A 143 5.89 17.68 40.56
C SER A 143 4.61 17.22 41.27
N LYS A 144 4.50 15.92 41.52
CA LYS A 144 3.75 15.39 42.67
C LYS A 144 4.57 14.29 43.33
N GLU A 145 4.95 14.59 44.56
CA GLU A 145 5.58 13.82 45.62
C GLU A 145 5.82 12.31 45.41
N HIS A 146 7.06 11.93 45.74
CA HIS A 146 7.58 10.58 45.92
C HIS A 146 6.55 9.55 46.41
N LYS A 147 5.99 8.79 45.47
CA LYS A 147 5.88 7.34 45.58
C LYS A 147 6.74 6.76 44.48
N LEU A 148 7.58 5.76 44.77
CA LEU A 148 8.42 5.08 43.78
C LEU A 148 7.56 4.52 42.63
N ALA A 149 7.31 5.33 41.59
CA ALA A 149 6.73 4.89 40.34
C ALA A 149 7.89 4.74 39.35
N ARG A 150 8.27 3.50 39.07
CA ARG A 150 9.16 3.14 37.96
C ARG A 150 8.79 3.95 36.71
N GLU A 151 9.78 4.57 36.05
CA GLU A 151 9.62 5.18 34.72
C GLU A 151 8.73 4.28 33.84
N PRO A 152 7.77 4.84 33.09
CA PRO A 152 6.87 4.05 32.28
C PRO A 152 7.68 3.27 31.24
N GLN A 153 7.50 1.95 31.23
CA GLN A 153 8.25 1.04 30.36
C GLN A 153 7.91 1.33 28.89
N MET A 154 8.84 1.94 28.17
CA MET A 154 8.70 2.23 26.75
C MET A 154 9.15 1.04 25.91
N ASN A 155 8.33 0.62 24.94
CA ASN A 155 8.74 -0.37 23.94
C ASN A 155 9.24 0.33 22.67
N ASN A 156 10.55 0.29 22.45
CA ASN A 156 11.20 0.84 21.25
C ASN A 156 10.77 0.17 19.94
N PHE A 157 10.25 -1.07 19.99
CA PHE A 157 9.67 -1.72 18.82
C PHE A 157 8.38 -1.02 18.37
N ILE A 158 7.54 -0.55 19.30
CA ILE A 158 6.33 0.22 18.97
C ILE A 158 6.70 1.57 18.36
N ALA A 159 7.73 2.24 18.90
CA ALA A 159 8.25 3.47 18.30
C ALA A 159 8.78 3.22 16.88
N TYR A 160 9.46 2.09 16.66
CA TYR A 160 9.89 1.66 15.34
C TYR A 160 8.70 1.41 14.40
N LEU A 161 7.67 0.67 14.79
CA LEU A 161 6.48 0.46 13.95
C LEU A 161 5.81 1.78 13.57
N ASN A 162 5.63 2.69 14.52
CA ASN A 162 5.06 4.01 14.27
C ASN A 162 5.93 4.89 13.36
N SER A 163 7.23 4.62 13.26
CA SER A 163 8.13 5.32 12.34
C SER A 163 8.12 4.80 10.91
N LEU A 164 7.43 3.68 10.65
CA LEU A 164 7.23 3.12 9.31
C LEU A 164 6.12 3.83 8.53
N HIS A 165 5.26 4.58 9.21
CA HIS A 165 4.13 5.28 8.61
C HIS A 165 4.17 6.79 8.89
N ASN A 166 3.48 7.57 8.05
CA ASN A 166 3.41 9.02 8.11
C ASN A 166 2.14 9.58 8.78
N VAL A 167 1.29 8.72 9.37
CA VAL A 167 0.09 9.15 10.09
C VAL A 167 0.43 10.01 11.31
N THR A 168 1.57 9.70 11.95
CA THR A 168 2.18 10.51 13.01
C THR A 168 3.41 11.24 12.46
N SER A 169 3.87 12.30 13.13
CA SER A 169 5.05 13.10 12.75
C SER A 169 6.40 12.36 12.91
N SER A 170 6.40 11.03 12.81
CA SER A 170 7.45 10.11 13.27
C SER A 170 8.19 9.37 12.14
N GLY A 171 7.93 9.70 10.87
CA GLY A 171 8.31 8.91 9.68
C GLY A 171 9.82 8.74 9.35
N ALA A 172 10.70 8.79 10.35
CA ALA A 172 12.16 8.75 10.19
C ALA A 172 12.70 7.41 9.63
N ASN A 173 11.96 6.29 9.74
CA ASN A 173 12.41 4.97 9.27
C ASN A 173 11.71 4.50 7.99
N ALA A 174 11.06 5.39 7.24
CA ALA A 174 10.46 5.01 5.95
C ALA A 174 11.51 4.69 4.85
N LEU A 175 12.77 5.07 5.07
CA LEU A 175 13.88 4.94 4.11
C LEU A 175 14.68 3.65 4.33
N ALA A 176 15.19 3.05 3.25
CA ALA A 176 15.93 1.80 3.29
C ALA A 176 17.27 1.95 4.05
N GLU A 177 17.84 3.14 4.05
CA GLU A 177 19.04 3.52 4.80
C GLU A 177 18.82 3.35 6.30
N SER A 178 17.71 3.89 6.81
CA SER A 178 17.34 3.77 8.22
C SER A 178 17.04 2.32 8.61
N GLN A 179 16.49 1.54 7.66
CA GLN A 179 16.22 0.11 7.85
C GLN A 179 17.51 -0.72 7.94
N ALA A 180 18.52 -0.41 7.12
CA ALA A 180 19.80 -1.12 7.12
C ALA A 180 20.54 -1.08 8.47
N LEU A 181 20.30 -0.01 9.23
CA LEU A 181 20.90 0.23 10.55
C LEU A 181 20.00 -0.23 11.71
N ASN A 182 18.72 -0.54 11.45
CA ASN A 182 17.77 -0.81 12.51
C ASN A 182 17.81 -2.28 12.95
N LYS A 183 18.05 -2.50 14.25
CA LYS A 183 18.06 -3.85 14.84
C LYS A 183 16.76 -4.64 14.66
N TYR A 184 15.61 -3.99 14.47
CA TYR A 184 14.31 -4.64 14.30
C TYR A 184 14.04 -5.08 12.86
N PHE A 185 14.81 -4.59 11.88
CA PHE A 185 14.51 -4.82 10.47
C PHE A 185 14.70 -6.28 10.06
N HIS A 186 15.76 -6.94 10.56
CA HIS A 186 16.14 -8.28 10.09
C HIS A 186 15.08 -9.37 10.35
N GLU A 187 14.40 -9.33 11.51
CA GLU A 187 13.32 -10.27 11.84
C GLU A 187 12.05 -10.00 11.01
N ILE A 188 11.85 -8.77 10.55
CA ILE A 188 10.70 -8.36 9.73
C ILE A 188 10.94 -8.63 8.25
N TYR A 189 12.20 -8.56 7.82
CA TYR A 189 12.59 -8.67 6.43
C TYR A 189 12.19 -10.01 5.83
N GLU A 190 11.54 -9.99 4.67
CA GLU A 190 11.31 -11.16 3.83
C GLU A 190 12.08 -10.96 2.51
N PRO A 191 12.91 -11.94 2.09
CA PRO A 191 13.67 -11.85 0.85
C PRO A 191 12.78 -11.75 -0.40
N PHE A 192 13.18 -10.92 -1.37
CA PHE A 192 12.51 -10.88 -2.65
C PHE A 192 12.78 -12.17 -3.45
N PRO A 193 11.79 -12.70 -4.21
CA PRO A 193 11.96 -13.93 -5.00
C PRO A 193 13.09 -13.92 -6.04
N VAL A 194 13.66 -12.76 -6.32
CA VAL A 194 14.67 -12.54 -7.37
C VAL A 194 16.11 -12.50 -6.84
N ILE A 195 16.29 -12.45 -5.52
CA ILE A 195 17.61 -12.21 -4.91
C ILE A 195 18.58 -13.35 -5.22
N ASN A 196 18.13 -14.60 -5.08
CA ASN A 196 18.96 -15.77 -5.34
C ASN A 196 19.39 -15.83 -6.82
N ASP A 197 18.48 -15.52 -7.74
CA ASP A 197 18.75 -15.56 -9.17
C ASP A 197 19.71 -14.42 -9.58
N ILE A 198 19.58 -13.23 -8.98
CA ILE A 198 20.55 -12.14 -9.17
C ILE A 198 21.92 -12.53 -8.63
N LYS A 199 21.99 -13.08 -7.41
CA LYS A 199 23.24 -13.54 -6.81
C LYS A 199 23.91 -14.60 -7.68
N ALA A 200 23.15 -15.57 -8.19
CA ALA A 200 23.65 -16.58 -9.10
C ALA A 200 24.19 -15.96 -10.40
N SER A 201 23.49 -14.99 -10.98
CA SER A 201 23.98 -14.28 -12.17
C SER A 201 25.24 -13.46 -11.89
N LEU A 202 25.37 -12.83 -10.72
CA LEU A 202 26.58 -12.08 -10.37
C LEU A 202 27.77 -13.00 -10.13
N ASN A 203 27.53 -14.24 -9.69
CA ASN A 203 28.55 -15.25 -9.44
C ASN A 203 28.84 -16.18 -10.64
N SER A 204 28.23 -15.95 -11.81
CA SER A 204 28.52 -16.75 -13.01
C SER A 204 29.98 -16.59 -13.46
N GLU A 205 30.50 -17.52 -14.28
CA GLU A 205 31.84 -17.36 -14.85
C GLU A 205 31.92 -16.12 -15.76
N ASP A 206 30.90 -15.88 -16.58
CA ASP A 206 30.84 -14.71 -17.46
C ASP A 206 30.58 -13.41 -16.68
N ASP A 207 31.18 -12.32 -17.18
CA ASP A 207 30.89 -10.96 -16.72
C ASP A 207 29.50 -10.50 -17.17
N CYS A 208 28.72 -9.98 -16.22
CA CYS A 208 27.38 -9.52 -16.48
C CYS A 208 27.06 -8.17 -15.84
N VAL A 209 26.01 -7.53 -16.35
CA VAL A 209 25.43 -6.31 -15.77
C VAL A 209 23.98 -6.61 -15.38
N VAL A 210 23.69 -6.63 -14.09
CA VAL A 210 22.34 -6.77 -13.56
C VAL A 210 21.81 -5.40 -13.17
N ILE A 211 20.70 -4.99 -13.75
CA ILE A 211 20.03 -3.73 -13.48
C ILE A 211 18.70 -3.99 -12.79
N VAL A 212 18.52 -3.45 -11.58
CA VAL A 212 17.25 -3.50 -10.85
C VAL A 212 16.61 -2.12 -10.89
N THR A 213 15.39 -2.07 -11.43
CA THR A 213 14.62 -0.83 -11.61
C THR A 213 13.21 -0.92 -11.02
N GLY A 214 12.56 0.23 -10.90
CA GLY A 214 11.20 0.38 -10.38
C GLY A 214 10.94 1.75 -9.76
N HIS A 215 9.79 1.94 -9.12
CA HIS A 215 9.41 3.21 -8.53
C HIS A 215 9.94 3.35 -7.09
N ALA A 216 9.78 4.55 -6.52
CA ALA A 216 10.11 4.80 -5.12
C ALA A 216 9.22 3.94 -4.22
N GLY A 217 9.82 3.22 -3.27
CA GLY A 217 9.10 2.36 -2.31
C GLY A 217 8.96 0.88 -2.71
N ASP A 218 9.34 0.49 -3.94
CA ASP A 218 9.30 -0.92 -4.40
C ASP A 218 10.37 -1.83 -3.75
N GLY A 219 11.31 -1.28 -2.98
CA GLY A 219 12.33 -2.05 -2.28
C GLY A 219 13.65 -2.27 -3.03
N LYS A 220 13.93 -1.48 -4.08
CA LYS A 220 15.19 -1.55 -4.86
C LYS A 220 16.45 -1.52 -3.98
N SER A 221 16.57 -0.55 -3.10
CA SER A 221 17.72 -0.40 -2.21
C SER A 221 17.78 -1.53 -1.16
N THR A 222 16.64 -2.12 -0.81
CA THR A 222 16.57 -3.31 0.07
C THR A 222 17.09 -4.55 -0.63
N VAL A 223 16.77 -4.73 -1.92
CA VAL A 223 17.35 -5.81 -2.76
C VAL A 223 18.87 -5.66 -2.85
N ALA A 224 19.37 -4.44 -3.08
CA ALA A 224 20.80 -4.17 -3.13
C ALA A 224 21.51 -4.48 -1.81
N LEU A 225 20.88 -4.11 -0.68
CA LEU A 225 21.40 -4.39 0.66
C LEU A 225 21.51 -5.90 0.93
N ASP A 226 20.48 -6.68 0.60
CA ASP A 226 20.50 -8.13 0.83
C ASP A 226 21.56 -8.80 -0.06
N ILE A 227 21.61 -8.47 -1.36
CA ILE A 227 22.65 -8.99 -2.25
C ILE A 227 24.05 -8.63 -1.73
N TYR A 228 24.27 -7.39 -1.30
CA TYR A 228 25.54 -6.96 -0.73
C TYR A 228 25.93 -7.79 0.50
N LYS A 229 25.02 -7.97 1.46
CA LYS A 229 25.27 -8.81 2.65
C LYS A 229 25.59 -10.25 2.25
N GLN A 230 24.83 -10.82 1.33
CA GLN A 230 25.00 -12.20 0.88
C GLN A 230 26.29 -12.44 0.08
N LEU A 231 26.80 -11.44 -0.64
CA LEU A 231 28.06 -11.53 -1.38
C LEU A 231 29.29 -11.35 -0.48
N LEU A 232 29.16 -10.63 0.63
CA LEU A 232 30.21 -10.45 1.64
C LEU A 232 30.10 -11.42 2.82
N GLU A 233 29.18 -12.38 2.76
CA GLU A 233 28.91 -13.35 3.83
C GLU A 233 28.60 -12.70 5.18
N ILE A 234 28.03 -11.49 5.16
CA ILE A 234 27.56 -10.79 6.37
C ILE A 234 26.28 -11.48 6.84
N PRO A 235 26.19 -11.89 8.13
CA PRO A 235 24.99 -12.53 8.64
C PRO A 235 23.74 -11.65 8.43
N PRO A 236 22.62 -12.19 7.94
CA PRO A 236 21.41 -11.42 7.68
C PRO A 236 20.90 -10.65 8.91
N GLN A 237 21.07 -11.24 10.10
CA GLN A 237 20.66 -10.66 11.38
C GLN A 237 21.44 -9.42 11.81
N ASP A 238 22.68 -9.25 11.33
CA ASP A 238 23.53 -8.17 11.80
C ASP A 238 23.18 -6.88 11.04
N PRO A 239 22.83 -5.79 11.72
CA PRO A 239 22.68 -4.50 11.07
C PRO A 239 24.03 -4.07 10.48
N LEU A 240 24.01 -3.27 9.42
CA LEU A 240 25.26 -2.67 8.97
C LEU A 240 25.73 -1.63 9.99
N ASN A 241 27.05 -1.51 10.15
CA ASN A 241 27.63 -0.46 10.99
C ASN A 241 27.45 0.93 10.37
N GLU A 242 27.46 1.00 9.05
CA GLU A 242 27.29 2.23 8.27
C GLU A 242 26.30 1.98 7.12
N PRO A 243 25.62 3.03 6.63
CA PRO A 243 24.76 2.92 5.45
C PRO A 243 25.53 2.34 4.28
N LEU A 244 24.86 1.54 3.43
CA LEU A 244 25.45 1.06 2.19
C LEU A 244 25.95 2.27 1.36
N PRO A 245 27.24 2.34 1.00
CA PRO A 245 27.80 3.43 0.22
C PRO A 245 27.12 3.56 -1.15
N GLU A 246 27.22 4.74 -1.76
CA GLU A 246 26.62 5.01 -3.08
C GLU A 246 27.14 4.05 -4.17
N SER A 247 28.44 3.72 -4.10
CA SER A 247 29.06 2.67 -4.90
C SER A 247 30.09 1.90 -4.08
N VAL A 248 30.08 0.57 -4.21
CA VAL A 248 31.07 -0.32 -3.60
C VAL A 248 31.64 -1.25 -4.66
N GLN A 249 32.93 -1.55 -4.55
CA GLN A 249 33.61 -2.53 -5.39
C GLN A 249 34.45 -3.42 -4.49
N PHE A 250 34.34 -4.73 -4.67
CA PHE A 250 35.09 -5.70 -3.90
C PHE A 250 35.39 -6.94 -4.75
N TYR A 251 36.44 -7.65 -4.38
CA TYR A 251 36.75 -8.94 -5.00
C TYR A 251 35.89 -10.02 -4.36
N ASN A 252 35.13 -10.74 -5.18
CA ASN A 252 34.31 -11.85 -4.74
C ASN A 252 35.12 -13.14 -4.82
N ASN A 253 35.40 -13.76 -3.67
CA ASN A 253 36.19 -14.98 -3.60
C ASN A 253 35.48 -16.20 -4.20
N THR A 254 34.14 -16.24 -4.18
CA THR A 254 33.36 -17.35 -4.72
C THR A 254 33.36 -17.39 -6.24
N ALA A 255 33.29 -16.23 -6.87
CA ALA A 255 33.26 -16.08 -8.33
C ALA A 255 34.62 -15.72 -8.92
N GLU A 256 35.66 -15.57 -8.09
CA GLU A 256 37.02 -15.18 -8.46
C GLU A 256 37.08 -13.93 -9.38
N LYS A 257 36.23 -12.94 -9.12
CA LYS A 257 36.13 -11.72 -9.93
C LYS A 257 35.71 -10.49 -9.14
N LEU A 258 35.89 -9.31 -9.74
CA LEU A 258 35.40 -8.06 -9.18
C LEU A 258 33.88 -7.96 -9.29
N ILE A 259 33.22 -7.54 -8.21
CA ILE A 259 31.81 -7.17 -8.21
C ILE A 259 31.69 -5.71 -7.78
N SER A 260 30.98 -4.93 -8.59
CA SER A 260 30.66 -3.54 -8.34
C SER A 260 29.16 -3.37 -8.11
N ILE A 261 28.75 -2.68 -7.04
CA ILE A 261 27.35 -2.37 -6.75
C ILE A 261 27.18 -0.85 -6.75
N ILE A 262 26.20 -0.35 -7.50
CA ILE A 262 25.76 1.05 -7.52
C ILE A 262 24.34 1.11 -6.93
N LYS A 263 24.19 1.80 -5.79
CA LYS A 263 23.00 1.72 -4.93
C LYS A 263 21.81 2.59 -5.36
N ASP A 264 22.04 3.79 -5.86
CA ASP A 264 20.98 4.59 -6.51
C ASP A 264 21.59 5.56 -7.51
N MET A 265 21.48 5.22 -8.80
CA MET A 265 21.93 6.12 -9.85
C MET A 265 21.09 7.40 -9.95
N SER A 266 19.88 7.41 -9.41
CA SER A 266 18.93 8.50 -9.66
C SER A 266 19.34 9.82 -9.00
N GLU A 267 20.20 9.78 -7.99
CA GLU A 267 20.74 10.94 -7.27
C GLU A 267 21.97 11.56 -7.97
N LEU A 268 22.51 10.87 -8.98
CA LEU A 268 23.67 11.31 -9.75
C LEU A 268 23.29 12.25 -10.91
N SER A 269 24.24 13.11 -11.28
CA SER A 269 24.14 13.93 -12.51
C SER A 269 23.99 13.02 -13.74
N SER A 270 23.49 13.58 -14.87
CA SER A 270 23.40 12.82 -16.13
C SER A 270 24.75 12.26 -16.55
N ASP A 271 25.78 13.08 -16.44
CA ASP A 271 27.13 12.77 -16.92
C ASP A 271 27.77 11.69 -16.04
N ASP A 272 27.61 11.79 -14.71
CA ASP A 272 28.09 10.76 -13.77
C ASP A 272 27.37 9.42 -13.95
N ARG A 273 26.06 9.44 -14.23
CA ARG A 273 25.30 8.22 -14.54
C ARG A 273 25.83 7.55 -15.80
N LEU A 274 26.02 8.32 -16.86
CA LEU A 274 26.52 7.80 -18.13
C LEU A 274 27.94 7.24 -17.96
N ASP A 275 28.82 7.94 -17.24
CA ASP A 275 30.16 7.44 -16.94
C ASP A 275 30.10 6.10 -16.19
N ARG A 276 29.36 6.02 -15.09
CA ARG A 276 29.26 4.78 -14.29
C ARG A 276 28.67 3.61 -15.09
N VAL A 277 27.61 3.83 -15.85
CA VAL A 277 27.04 2.76 -16.70
C VAL A 277 28.01 2.37 -17.80
N SER A 278 28.69 3.33 -18.43
CA SER A 278 29.69 3.03 -19.46
C SER A 278 30.89 2.24 -18.92
N ARG A 279 31.28 2.47 -17.66
CA ARG A 279 32.32 1.69 -16.97
C ARG A 279 31.87 0.26 -16.72
N ALA A 280 30.60 0.05 -16.36
CA ALA A 280 30.04 -1.30 -16.16
C ALA A 280 30.19 -2.20 -17.40
N TYR A 281 30.11 -1.62 -18.60
CA TYR A 281 30.29 -2.32 -19.87
C TYR A 281 31.75 -2.44 -20.34
N ARG A 282 32.67 -1.61 -19.83
CA ARG A 282 34.08 -1.55 -20.28
C ARG A 282 35.07 -2.24 -19.34
N GLU A 283 34.86 -2.14 -18.03
CA GLU A 283 35.74 -2.73 -17.01
C GLU A 283 35.45 -4.22 -16.82
N GLU A 284 36.42 -5.03 -16.42
CA GLU A 284 36.20 -6.44 -16.05
C GLU A 284 35.37 -6.56 -14.76
N GLY A 285 34.74 -7.71 -14.57
CA GLY A 285 33.88 -8.00 -13.44
C GLY A 285 32.40 -7.75 -13.70
N SER A 286 31.59 -8.09 -12.70
CA SER A 286 30.13 -8.01 -12.77
C SER A 286 29.57 -6.84 -11.99
N TRP A 287 28.44 -6.31 -12.45
CA TRP A 287 27.88 -5.06 -11.94
C TRP A 287 26.42 -5.24 -11.52
N LEU A 288 26.08 -4.77 -10.31
CA LEU A 288 24.70 -4.58 -9.88
C LEU A 288 24.37 -3.10 -9.87
N ILE A 289 23.41 -2.68 -10.67
CA ILE A 289 23.04 -1.28 -10.83
C ILE A 289 21.59 -1.09 -10.38
N ILE A 290 21.38 -0.19 -9.44
CA ILE A 290 20.05 0.20 -8.99
C ILE A 290 19.70 1.58 -9.55
N SER A 291 18.52 1.69 -10.17
CA SER A 291 18.06 2.97 -10.72
C SER A 291 16.54 3.06 -10.71
N ASN A 292 16.00 4.29 -10.72
CA ASN A 292 14.61 4.50 -11.13
C ASN A 292 14.47 4.32 -12.65
N THR A 293 13.26 3.94 -13.10
CA THR A 293 13.01 3.58 -14.52
C THR A 293 13.27 4.74 -15.49
N GLY A 294 12.90 5.98 -15.13
CA GLY A 294 13.13 7.15 -15.98
C GLY A 294 14.63 7.45 -16.21
N PRO A 295 15.40 7.69 -15.14
CA PRO A 295 16.86 7.87 -15.22
C PRO A 295 17.59 6.75 -15.97
N LEU A 296 17.16 5.49 -15.79
CA LEU A 296 17.72 4.33 -16.48
C LEU A 296 17.54 4.42 -17.99
N LEU A 297 16.31 4.67 -18.46
CA LEU A 297 15.99 4.75 -19.88
C LEU A 297 16.78 5.85 -20.58
N ASN A 298 16.88 7.03 -19.96
CA ASN A 298 17.67 8.13 -20.52
C ASN A 298 19.15 7.76 -20.68
N THR A 299 19.73 7.12 -19.65
CA THR A 299 21.15 6.73 -19.65
C THR A 299 21.42 5.65 -20.70
N LEU A 300 20.52 4.67 -20.86
CA LEU A 300 20.69 3.61 -21.86
C LEU A 300 20.55 4.13 -23.30
N ARG A 301 19.69 5.13 -23.55
CA ARG A 301 19.59 5.80 -24.85
C ARG A 301 20.87 6.54 -25.19
N GLU A 302 21.40 7.33 -24.26
CA GLU A 302 22.68 8.03 -24.43
C GLU A 302 23.84 7.06 -24.70
N LEU A 303 23.85 5.92 -23.99
CA LEU A 303 24.83 4.86 -24.20
C LEU A 303 24.69 4.21 -25.59
N ALA A 304 23.48 3.89 -26.04
CA ALA A 304 23.24 3.30 -27.35
C ALA A 304 23.74 4.20 -28.50
N SER A 305 23.51 5.50 -28.39
CA SER A 305 24.01 6.51 -29.34
C SER A 305 25.54 6.54 -29.44
N SER A 306 26.25 6.20 -28.35
CA SER A 306 27.72 6.16 -28.32
C SER A 306 28.32 4.91 -28.99
N TYR A 307 27.57 3.80 -29.08
CA TYR A 307 28.05 2.51 -29.61
C TYR A 307 27.72 2.28 -31.09
N SER A 308 27.17 3.26 -31.82
CA SER A 308 26.70 3.10 -33.21
C SER A 308 25.68 1.95 -33.39
N ALA A 309 24.99 1.57 -32.32
CA ALA A 309 23.94 0.56 -32.36
C ALA A 309 22.61 1.19 -32.80
N ASN A 310 21.67 0.39 -33.32
CA ASN A 310 20.31 0.86 -33.61
C ASN A 310 19.64 1.31 -32.30
N GLU A 311 19.71 2.61 -32.00
CA GLU A 311 19.11 3.24 -30.81
C GLU A 311 17.67 2.79 -30.59
N ARG A 312 16.89 2.73 -31.68
CA ARG A 312 15.49 2.28 -31.68
C ARG A 312 15.30 0.82 -31.27
N GLU A 313 16.24 -0.05 -31.64
CA GLU A 313 16.17 -1.49 -31.35
C GLU A 313 16.50 -1.77 -29.89
N ILE A 314 17.55 -1.13 -29.36
CA ILE A 314 17.90 -1.21 -27.93
C ILE A 314 16.77 -0.64 -27.08
N GLU A 315 16.22 0.51 -27.45
CA GLU A 315 15.10 1.10 -26.71
C GLU A 315 13.88 0.17 -26.71
N SER A 316 13.51 -0.38 -27.87
CA SER A 316 12.40 -1.34 -27.97
C SER A 316 12.63 -2.56 -27.08
N ASN A 317 13.82 -3.15 -27.13
CA ASN A 317 14.17 -4.34 -26.35
C ASN A 317 14.18 -4.06 -24.84
N VAL A 318 14.68 -2.89 -24.41
CA VAL A 318 14.63 -2.47 -23.01
C VAL A 318 13.18 -2.28 -22.56
N LEU A 319 12.37 -1.56 -23.34
CA LEU A 319 10.95 -1.34 -23.03
C LEU A 319 10.17 -2.65 -22.95
N GLU A 320 10.45 -3.60 -23.84
CA GLU A 320 9.86 -4.94 -23.80
C GLU A 320 10.24 -5.67 -22.51
N ASN A 321 11.53 -5.67 -22.13
CA ASN A 321 11.98 -6.31 -20.89
C ASN A 321 11.43 -5.64 -19.62
N LEU A 322 11.22 -4.32 -19.62
CA LEU A 322 10.58 -3.60 -18.51
C LEU A 322 9.08 -3.96 -18.34
N GLN A 323 8.45 -4.51 -19.37
CA GLN A 323 7.05 -4.96 -19.34
C GLN A 323 6.92 -6.42 -18.91
N LYS A 324 7.95 -7.24 -19.05
CA LYS A 324 7.95 -8.66 -18.66
C LYS A 324 7.77 -8.83 -17.15
N SER A 325 6.85 -9.70 -16.75
CA SER A 325 6.72 -10.18 -15.38
C SER A 325 7.85 -11.15 -15.05
N TYR A 326 8.39 -11.05 -13.84
CA TYR A 326 9.40 -11.98 -13.36
C TYR A 326 8.73 -13.24 -12.82
N SER A 327 9.07 -14.38 -13.40
CA SER A 327 8.75 -15.72 -12.88
C SER A 327 10.03 -16.35 -12.30
N ARG A 328 9.92 -16.96 -11.12
CA ARG A 328 11.07 -17.54 -10.38
C ARG A 328 11.89 -18.48 -11.26
N GLY A 329 13.22 -18.34 -11.26
CA GLY A 329 14.13 -19.23 -11.99
C GLY A 329 14.34 -18.91 -13.46
N HIS A 330 13.75 -17.83 -13.99
CA HIS A 330 13.80 -17.48 -15.41
C HIS A 330 14.49 -16.12 -15.68
N LEU A 331 15.58 -15.84 -14.97
CA LEU A 331 16.32 -14.57 -15.11
C LEU A 331 16.81 -14.31 -16.55
N GLU A 332 17.11 -15.37 -17.31
CA GLU A 332 17.54 -15.27 -18.72
C GLU A 332 16.52 -14.59 -19.64
N ARG A 333 15.22 -14.67 -19.32
CA ARG A 333 14.16 -14.03 -20.14
C ARG A 333 14.21 -12.50 -20.09
N HIS A 334 14.90 -11.97 -19.08
CA HIS A 334 15.14 -10.55 -18.85
C HIS A 334 16.48 -10.08 -19.43
N SER A 335 17.17 -10.95 -20.18
CA SER A 335 18.47 -10.64 -20.77
C SER A 335 18.35 -9.80 -22.05
N LEU A 336 19.38 -8.99 -22.29
CA LEU A 336 19.61 -8.24 -23.52
C LEU A 336 20.90 -8.77 -24.17
N SER A 337 20.80 -9.15 -25.44
CA SER A 337 21.90 -9.75 -26.22
C SER A 337 22.72 -8.74 -27.03
N HIS A 338 22.25 -7.49 -27.17
CA HIS A 338 22.85 -6.48 -28.06
C HIS A 338 23.88 -5.57 -27.38
N LEU A 339 24.29 -5.88 -26.15
CA LEU A 339 25.22 -5.07 -25.35
C LEU A 339 26.57 -5.78 -25.18
N PRO A 340 27.68 -5.06 -24.92
CA PRO A 340 29.03 -5.64 -24.82
C PRO A 340 29.16 -6.75 -23.77
N LYS A 341 28.30 -6.71 -22.74
CA LYS A 341 28.17 -7.74 -21.71
C LYS A 341 26.73 -8.21 -21.67
N LYS A 342 26.55 -9.43 -21.17
CA LYS A 342 25.22 -9.94 -20.83
C LYS A 342 24.57 -8.99 -19.84
N THR A 343 23.46 -8.35 -20.24
CA THR A 343 22.71 -7.44 -19.37
C THR A 343 21.39 -8.05 -19.00
N VAL A 344 21.03 -8.01 -17.72
CA VAL A 344 19.73 -8.43 -17.23
C VAL A 344 19.01 -7.24 -16.61
N ILE A 345 17.77 -6.95 -17.05
CA ILE A 345 16.97 -5.85 -16.51
C ILE A 345 15.75 -6.38 -15.77
N ILE A 346 15.66 -6.09 -14.47
CA ILE A 346 14.62 -6.58 -13.58
C ILE A 346 13.82 -5.39 -13.08
N ASN A 347 12.55 -5.34 -13.45
CA ASN A 347 11.64 -4.29 -13.01
C ASN A 347 10.81 -4.76 -11.80
N LEU A 348 11.12 -4.26 -10.60
CA LEU A 348 10.40 -4.59 -9.36
C LEU A 348 8.91 -4.18 -9.43
N THR A 349 8.54 -3.25 -10.33
CA THR A 349 7.12 -2.89 -10.51
C THR A 349 6.32 -4.05 -11.09
N ARG A 350 6.98 -5.02 -11.73
CA ARG A 350 6.39 -6.24 -12.28
C ARG A 350 6.48 -7.45 -11.36
N ILE A 351 7.08 -7.30 -10.18
CA ILE A 351 7.10 -8.36 -9.15
C ILE A 351 5.89 -8.19 -8.24
N ASP A 352 5.20 -9.29 -7.96
CA ASP A 352 4.06 -9.29 -7.06
C ASP A 352 4.49 -9.09 -5.60
N ASN A 353 4.05 -7.97 -5.01
CA ASN A 353 4.36 -7.62 -3.62
C ASN A 353 3.35 -8.21 -2.62
N VAL A 354 2.21 -8.75 -3.08
CA VAL A 354 1.10 -9.14 -2.20
C VAL A 354 1.50 -10.26 -1.23
N CYS A 355 2.10 -11.34 -1.75
CA CYS A 355 2.60 -12.45 -0.93
C CYS A 355 3.78 -12.03 -0.04
N LEU A 356 4.64 -11.13 -0.53
CA LEU A 356 5.77 -10.61 0.23
C LEU A 356 5.26 -9.79 1.43
N GLY A 357 4.32 -8.88 1.18
CA GLY A 357 3.70 -8.04 2.20
C GLY A 357 2.93 -8.84 3.25
N SER A 358 2.18 -9.87 2.85
CA SER A 358 1.45 -10.73 3.80
C SER A 358 2.41 -11.47 4.74
N LYS A 359 3.54 -11.97 4.24
CA LYS A 359 4.52 -12.62 5.12
C LYS A 359 5.20 -11.65 6.10
N ILE A 360 5.48 -10.42 5.65
CA ILE A 360 6.02 -9.37 6.52
C ILE A 360 5.05 -9.06 7.66
N PHE A 361 3.73 -9.10 7.42
CA PHE A 361 2.74 -8.98 8.49
C PHE A 361 2.95 -10.03 9.59
N SER A 362 3.07 -11.30 9.20
CA SER A 362 3.24 -12.41 10.14
C SER A 362 4.54 -12.26 10.95
N LYS A 363 5.61 -11.79 10.29
CA LYS A 363 6.87 -11.45 10.96
C LYS A 363 6.72 -10.29 11.94
N ILE A 364 5.99 -9.23 11.60
CA ILE A 364 5.72 -8.10 12.51
C ILE A 364 4.97 -8.58 13.75
N VAL A 365 3.92 -9.41 13.61
CA VAL A 365 3.12 -9.91 14.74
C VAL A 365 3.94 -10.87 15.63
N GLY A 366 4.77 -11.72 15.02
CA GLY A 366 5.64 -12.68 15.70
C GLY A 366 6.98 -12.14 16.23
N HIS A 367 7.30 -10.87 15.99
CA HIS A 367 8.61 -10.28 16.26
C HIS A 367 9.05 -10.33 17.75
N SER A 368 10.34 -10.56 18.02
CA SER A 368 10.90 -10.69 19.38
C SER A 368 10.70 -9.44 20.25
N GLY A 369 10.72 -8.26 19.61
CA GLY A 369 10.50 -6.93 20.19
C GLY A 369 9.18 -6.76 20.97
N TRP A 370 8.20 -7.65 20.81
CA TRP A 370 6.99 -7.67 21.65
C TRP A 370 7.24 -8.12 23.10
N ALA A 371 8.35 -8.81 23.38
CA ALA A 371 8.69 -9.30 24.72
C ALA A 371 8.68 -8.17 25.78
N ALA A 372 9.13 -6.97 25.40
CA ALA A 372 9.11 -5.80 26.27
C ALA A 372 7.70 -5.34 26.72
N CYS A 373 6.63 -5.81 26.06
CA CYS A 373 5.27 -5.51 26.48
C CYS A 373 4.77 -6.45 27.61
N GLN A 374 5.33 -7.64 27.79
CA GLN A 374 4.80 -8.65 28.72
C GLN A 374 4.81 -8.18 30.19
N GLU A 375 5.80 -7.37 30.58
CA GLU A 375 5.93 -6.83 31.94
C GLU A 375 5.32 -5.42 32.08
N CYS A 376 4.69 -4.91 31.03
CA CYS A 376 4.15 -3.56 30.98
C CYS A 376 2.92 -3.42 31.89
N LYS A 377 2.89 -2.42 32.77
CA LYS A 377 1.76 -2.15 33.69
C LYS A 377 0.42 -1.98 32.97
N SER A 378 0.45 -1.45 31.75
CA SER A 378 -0.75 -1.19 30.94
C SER A 378 -1.12 -2.35 30.00
N TYR A 379 -0.47 -3.51 30.11
CA TYR A 379 -0.67 -4.66 29.21
C TYR A 379 -2.14 -5.02 29.00
N ASN A 380 -2.90 -5.18 30.10
CA ASN A 380 -4.30 -5.59 30.05
C ASN A 380 -5.23 -4.56 29.42
N ILE A 381 -4.84 -3.30 29.36
CA ILE A 381 -5.65 -2.22 28.79
C ILE A 381 -5.14 -1.72 27.43
N CYS A 382 -3.94 -2.12 27.03
CA CYS A 382 -3.27 -1.67 25.82
C CYS A 382 -3.97 -2.19 24.55
N PRO A 383 -4.52 -1.30 23.68
CA PRO A 383 -5.15 -1.73 22.44
C PRO A 383 -4.15 -2.34 21.45
N ILE A 384 -2.90 -1.87 21.44
CA ILE A 384 -1.84 -2.41 20.56
C ILE A 384 -1.55 -3.88 20.89
N VAL A 385 -1.34 -4.18 22.17
CA VAL A 385 -1.11 -5.55 22.64
C VAL A 385 -2.35 -6.39 22.36
N LYS A 386 -3.55 -5.88 22.63
CA LYS A 386 -4.79 -6.59 22.32
C LYS A 386 -4.90 -6.95 20.83
N ASN A 387 -4.58 -6.02 19.93
CA ASN A 387 -4.54 -6.29 18.50
C ASN A 387 -3.54 -7.42 18.21
N ARG A 388 -2.30 -7.29 18.71
CA ARG A 388 -1.26 -8.30 18.54
C ARG A 388 -1.66 -9.68 19.04
N GLU A 389 -2.23 -9.81 20.24
CA GLU A 389 -2.68 -11.10 20.78
C GLU A 389 -3.82 -11.71 19.96
N SER A 390 -4.77 -10.89 19.53
CA SER A 390 -5.89 -11.37 18.68
C SER A 390 -5.39 -11.85 17.31
N LEU A 391 -4.39 -11.16 16.75
CA LEU A 391 -3.73 -11.53 15.51
C LEU A 391 -2.90 -12.81 15.68
N LEU A 392 -2.17 -12.94 16.78
CA LEU A 392 -1.30 -14.11 17.03
C LEU A 392 -2.10 -15.41 17.15
N GLN A 393 -3.31 -15.35 17.73
CA GLN A 393 -4.21 -16.51 17.85
C GLN A 393 -4.72 -17.03 16.49
N ASN A 394 -4.83 -16.16 15.48
CA ASN A 394 -5.39 -16.47 14.15
C ASN A 394 -4.45 -16.06 13.00
N LEU A 395 -3.13 -16.14 13.23
CA LEU A 395 -2.14 -15.48 12.36
C LEU A 395 -2.21 -15.90 10.89
N GLU A 396 -2.26 -17.21 10.63
CA GLU A 396 -2.30 -17.76 9.28
C GLU A 396 -3.57 -17.32 8.52
N GLN A 397 -4.72 -17.37 9.21
CA GLN A 397 -5.98 -16.93 8.64
C GLN A 397 -5.95 -15.42 8.34
N THR A 398 -5.51 -14.61 9.30
CA THR A 398 -5.47 -13.16 9.10
C THR A 398 -4.48 -12.77 8.02
N GLU A 399 -3.33 -13.45 7.92
CA GLU A 399 -2.38 -13.28 6.81
C GLU A 399 -3.05 -13.53 5.46
N GLU A 400 -3.78 -14.64 5.32
CA GLU A 400 -4.52 -14.97 4.10
C GLU A 400 -5.55 -13.88 3.75
N ARG A 401 -6.31 -13.41 4.74
CA ARG A 401 -7.33 -12.36 4.55
C ARG A 401 -6.71 -11.03 4.11
N ILE A 402 -5.58 -10.64 4.70
CA ILE A 402 -4.80 -9.46 4.26
C ILE A 402 -4.31 -9.65 2.82
N ARG A 403 -3.80 -10.84 2.48
CA ARG A 403 -3.33 -11.17 1.13
C ARG A 403 -4.45 -10.97 0.10
N TRP A 404 -5.66 -11.44 0.41
CA TRP A 404 -6.82 -11.26 -0.48
C TRP A 404 -7.23 -9.80 -0.64
N LEU A 405 -7.25 -9.00 0.43
CA LEU A 405 -7.55 -7.56 0.29
C LEU A 405 -6.51 -6.84 -0.57
N TYR A 406 -5.22 -7.08 -0.35
CA TYR A 406 -4.17 -6.50 -1.20
C TYR A 406 -4.21 -7.01 -2.64
N ARG A 407 -4.59 -8.28 -2.86
CA ARG A 407 -4.85 -8.80 -4.20
C ARG A 407 -5.99 -8.04 -4.87
N LYS A 408 -7.12 -7.89 -4.19
CA LYS A 408 -8.29 -7.17 -4.72
C LYS A 408 -7.91 -5.76 -5.15
N ILE A 409 -7.21 -5.01 -4.28
CA ILE A 409 -6.73 -3.65 -4.60
C ILE A 409 -5.79 -3.66 -5.81
N THR A 410 -4.84 -4.59 -5.87
CA THR A 410 -3.85 -4.65 -6.95
C THR A 410 -4.49 -4.95 -8.30
N GLU A 411 -5.54 -5.78 -8.33
CA GLU A 411 -6.22 -6.19 -9.56
C GLU A 411 -7.30 -5.18 -10.03
N TYR A 412 -7.88 -4.39 -9.12
CA TYR A 412 -8.99 -3.46 -9.43
C TYR A 412 -8.63 -1.97 -9.41
N GLU A 413 -7.58 -1.59 -8.69
CA GLU A 413 -7.22 -0.18 -8.53
C GLU A 413 -5.79 0.04 -9.00
N GLU A 414 -4.83 -0.11 -8.09
CA GLU A 414 -3.42 0.08 -8.37
C GLU A 414 -2.57 -0.83 -7.49
N LYS A 415 -1.37 -1.10 -7.97
CA LYS A 415 -0.38 -1.85 -7.21
C LYS A 415 0.14 -1.02 -6.03
N LEU A 416 0.07 -1.60 -4.84
CA LEU A 416 0.75 -1.07 -3.66
C LEU A 416 2.24 -1.45 -3.66
N THR A 417 3.09 -0.46 -3.38
CA THR A 417 4.50 -0.68 -3.07
C THR A 417 4.65 -1.40 -1.72
N LEU A 418 5.75 -2.12 -1.53
CA LEU A 418 6.00 -2.82 -0.27
C LEU A 418 6.02 -1.85 0.92
N ARG A 419 6.60 -0.65 0.74
CA ARG A 419 6.59 0.42 1.76
C ARG A 419 5.16 0.80 2.16
N GLN A 420 4.25 0.96 1.19
CA GLN A 420 2.85 1.31 1.48
C GLN A 420 2.14 0.18 2.26
N MET A 421 2.37 -1.09 1.90
CA MET A 421 1.82 -2.23 2.63
C MET A 421 2.35 -2.29 4.07
N VAL A 422 3.66 -2.12 4.27
CA VAL A 422 4.28 -2.15 5.61
C VAL A 422 3.81 -0.99 6.48
N ALA A 423 3.77 0.23 5.93
CA ALA A 423 3.25 1.39 6.63
C ALA A 423 1.78 1.19 7.04
N HIS A 424 0.98 0.61 6.14
CA HIS A 424 -0.41 0.30 6.41
C HIS A 424 -0.55 -0.70 7.56
N MET A 425 0.13 -1.85 7.51
CA MET A 425 0.04 -2.88 8.55
C MET A 425 0.55 -2.40 9.90
N ALA A 426 1.66 -1.65 9.93
CA ALA A 426 2.17 -1.06 11.16
C ALA A 426 1.14 -0.11 11.80
N TYR A 427 0.46 0.70 10.99
CA TYR A 427 -0.64 1.56 11.45
C TYR A 427 -1.85 0.74 11.91
N SER A 428 -2.26 -0.28 11.17
CA SER A 428 -3.42 -1.11 11.55
C SER A 428 -3.22 -1.79 12.90
N ILE A 429 -2.00 -2.17 13.25
CA ILE A 429 -1.68 -2.80 14.55
C ILE A 429 -1.66 -1.76 15.68
N THR A 430 -0.99 -0.61 15.45
CA THR A 430 -0.68 0.36 16.51
C THR A 430 -1.73 1.47 16.66
N GLY A 431 -2.48 1.76 15.59
CA GLY A 431 -3.31 2.95 15.47
C GLY A 431 -2.53 4.27 15.55
N GLY A 432 -1.19 4.25 15.41
CA GLY A 432 -0.34 5.41 15.68
C GLY A 432 -0.19 5.76 17.17
N LEU A 433 -0.70 4.91 18.09
CA LEU A 433 -0.56 5.11 19.52
C LEU A 433 0.88 4.83 19.97
N THR A 434 1.38 5.64 20.91
CA THR A 434 2.66 5.40 21.57
C THR A 434 2.45 4.81 22.96
N CYS A 435 3.47 4.14 23.52
CA CYS A 435 3.43 3.67 24.90
C CYS A 435 3.09 4.80 25.88
N LYS A 436 3.63 6.01 25.66
CA LYS A 436 3.32 7.21 26.46
C LYS A 436 1.83 7.54 26.43
N CYS A 437 1.20 7.56 25.25
CA CYS A 437 -0.24 7.80 25.13
C CYS A 437 -1.05 6.79 25.96
N ILE A 438 -0.70 5.51 25.88
CA ILE A 438 -1.42 4.43 26.55
C ILE A 438 -1.28 4.52 28.07
N HIS A 439 -0.08 4.81 28.57
CA HIS A 439 0.14 4.99 30.00
C HIS A 439 -0.65 6.17 30.56
N ASN A 440 -0.68 7.30 29.84
CA ASN A 440 -1.46 8.47 30.25
C ASN A 440 -2.97 8.18 30.33
N HIS A 441 -3.51 7.36 29.42
CA HIS A 441 -4.90 6.93 29.48
C HIS A 441 -5.16 5.90 30.60
N ALA A 442 -4.16 5.06 30.93
CA ALA A 442 -4.28 4.06 31.98
C ALA A 442 -4.56 4.68 33.36
N ASP A 443 -3.99 5.86 33.60
CA ASP A 443 -4.15 6.57 34.86
C ASP A 443 -5.53 7.25 34.98
N ASN A 444 -6.28 7.36 33.88
CA ASN A 444 -7.64 7.91 33.81
C ASN A 444 -8.68 6.79 33.61
N LEU A 445 -9.17 6.21 34.72
CA LEU A 445 -10.01 5.00 34.77
C LEU A 445 -11.29 5.03 33.89
N ASN A 446 -11.87 6.20 33.63
CA ASN A 446 -13.12 6.34 32.87
C ASN A 446 -12.98 6.11 31.34
N ASP A 447 -11.77 6.17 30.78
CA ASP A 447 -11.53 6.10 29.31
C ASP A 447 -11.08 4.73 28.80
N THR A 448 -10.79 3.78 29.70
CA THR A 448 -10.07 2.54 29.34
C THR A 448 -10.86 1.55 28.47
N ALA A 449 -12.20 1.52 28.59
CA ALA A 449 -13.06 0.68 27.77
C ALA A 449 -13.22 1.24 26.35
N GLN A 450 -13.46 2.56 26.22
CA GLN A 450 -13.54 3.24 24.93
C GLN A 450 -12.22 3.15 24.15
N LEU A 451 -11.07 3.21 24.83
CA LEU A 451 -9.77 3.09 24.19
C LEU A 451 -9.59 1.76 23.42
N LYS A 452 -10.16 0.65 23.92
CA LYS A 452 -10.02 -0.66 23.26
C LYS A 452 -10.94 -0.82 22.06
N GLU A 453 -12.17 -0.32 22.17
CA GLU A 453 -13.18 -0.41 21.10
C GLU A 453 -12.83 0.53 19.94
N ASN A 454 -12.17 1.65 20.22
CA ASN A 454 -11.82 2.67 19.22
C ASN A 454 -10.54 2.39 18.41
N TYR A 455 -9.75 1.39 18.79
CA TYR A 455 -8.44 1.09 18.20
C TYR A 455 -8.30 -0.41 17.85
N LEU A 456 -9.36 -0.98 17.28
CA LEU A 456 -9.37 -2.36 16.80
C LEU A 456 -8.64 -2.49 15.47
N PHE A 457 -7.76 -3.48 15.34
CA PHE A 457 -7.06 -3.79 14.09
C PHE A 457 -8.02 -3.89 12.90
N SER A 458 -9.15 -4.59 13.07
CA SER A 458 -10.15 -4.80 12.03
C SER A 458 -10.74 -3.51 11.48
N ASP A 459 -10.78 -2.44 12.27
CA ASP A 459 -11.33 -1.14 11.87
C ASP A 459 -10.21 -0.23 11.38
N LEU A 460 -9.08 -0.18 12.09
CA LEU A 460 -7.89 0.59 11.72
C LEU A 460 -7.35 0.19 10.34
N PHE A 461 -7.43 -1.09 9.96
CA PHE A 461 -7.08 -1.59 8.63
C PHE A 461 -7.89 -0.93 7.51
N PHE A 462 -9.14 -0.53 7.76
CA PHE A 462 -9.95 0.20 6.77
C PHE A 462 -9.99 1.71 7.03
N GLY A 463 -9.23 2.20 8.02
CA GLY A 463 -9.21 3.61 8.41
C GLY A 463 -10.36 4.06 9.29
N TYR A 464 -11.06 3.12 9.94
CA TYR A 464 -12.10 3.42 10.92
C TYR A 464 -11.47 3.33 12.33
N GLY A 465 -11.47 4.41 13.11
CA GLY A 465 -10.86 4.45 14.45
C GLY A 465 -10.90 5.85 15.03
N SER A 466 -10.64 6.06 16.33
CA SER A 466 -10.90 7.37 16.99
C SER A 466 -10.10 8.56 16.41
N ILE A 467 -8.98 8.34 15.72
CA ILE A 467 -8.23 9.39 15.01
C ILE A 467 -8.96 9.85 13.72
N SER A 468 -10.09 9.22 13.37
CA SER A 468 -10.87 9.52 12.17
C SER A 468 -11.47 10.93 12.13
N GLN A 469 -11.41 11.69 13.22
CA GLN A 469 -11.90 13.07 13.27
C GLN A 469 -11.00 14.05 12.50
N ASN A 470 -9.72 13.72 12.26
CA ASN A 470 -8.75 14.60 11.59
C ASN A 470 -8.32 14.14 10.18
N ASN A 471 -8.90 13.06 9.62
CA ASN A 471 -8.57 12.49 8.30
C ASN A 471 -7.07 12.15 8.06
N THR A 472 -6.20 12.18 9.07
CA THR A 472 -4.75 11.95 8.92
C THR A 472 -4.39 10.56 8.40
N TYR A 473 -5.26 9.57 8.59
CA TYR A 473 -5.13 8.21 8.06
C TYR A 473 -5.29 8.14 6.53
N GLN A 474 -5.94 9.13 5.89
CA GLN A 474 -6.03 9.23 4.42
C GLN A 474 -4.66 9.45 3.76
N SER A 475 -3.64 9.81 4.54
CA SER A 475 -2.25 9.84 4.06
C SER A 475 -1.71 8.45 3.69
N LEU A 476 -2.34 7.37 4.18
CA LEU A 476 -2.02 6.00 3.80
C LEU A 476 -2.79 5.61 2.54
N ARG A 477 -2.05 5.43 1.44
CA ARG A 477 -2.62 5.05 0.14
C ARG A 477 -3.48 3.79 0.20
N ALA A 478 -3.05 2.77 0.94
CA ALA A 478 -3.82 1.53 1.09
C ALA A 478 -5.21 1.77 1.70
N VAL A 479 -5.31 2.65 2.72
CA VAL A 479 -6.57 2.99 3.38
C VAL A 479 -7.48 3.80 2.45
N GLU A 480 -6.91 4.71 1.68
CA GLU A 480 -7.65 5.46 0.66
C GLU A 480 -8.30 4.51 -0.36
N LEU A 481 -7.54 3.55 -0.90
CA LEU A 481 -8.02 2.57 -1.88
C LEU A 481 -9.08 1.64 -1.27
N LEU A 482 -8.85 1.12 -0.06
CA LEU A 482 -9.82 0.28 0.65
C LEU A 482 -11.17 0.99 0.86
N ASN A 483 -11.14 2.29 1.15
CA ASN A 483 -12.36 3.08 1.36
C ASN A 483 -13.19 3.27 0.08
N ARG A 484 -12.58 3.26 -1.11
CA ARG A 484 -13.30 3.36 -2.40
C ARG A 484 -14.21 2.16 -2.63
N HIS A 485 -13.78 0.97 -2.21
CA HIS A 485 -14.53 -0.26 -2.36
C HIS A 485 -15.68 -0.43 -1.36
N LYS A 486 -15.75 0.40 -0.30
CA LYS A 486 -16.86 0.37 0.68
C LYS A 486 -17.08 -1.04 1.28
N PHE A 487 -16.00 -1.75 1.55
CA PHE A 487 -16.04 -3.04 2.24
C PHE A 487 -16.85 -2.93 3.53
N SER A 488 -17.48 -4.03 3.95
CA SER A 488 -18.36 -4.12 5.13
C SER A 488 -19.69 -3.36 5.08
N ILE A 489 -19.94 -2.46 4.12
CA ILE A 489 -21.20 -1.68 4.09
C ILE A 489 -22.38 -2.56 3.65
N TYR A 490 -22.17 -3.34 2.58
CA TYR A 490 -23.21 -4.20 1.99
C TYR A 490 -23.02 -5.64 2.44
N THR A 491 -24.12 -6.31 2.77
CA THR A 491 -24.18 -7.75 3.03
C THR A 491 -25.61 -8.25 2.81
N SER A 492 -25.80 -9.54 2.58
CA SER A 492 -27.13 -10.10 2.45
C SER A 492 -27.95 -10.01 3.74
N ALA A 493 -29.28 -9.96 3.59
CA ALA A 493 -30.21 -9.93 4.73
C ALA A 493 -30.05 -11.15 5.67
N PHE A 494 -29.50 -12.25 5.16
CA PHE A 494 -29.16 -13.42 5.94
C PHE A 494 -28.13 -13.10 7.03
N TYR A 495 -26.98 -12.51 6.66
CA TYR A 495 -25.94 -12.16 7.64
C TYR A 495 -26.39 -11.02 8.56
N GLU A 496 -27.17 -10.06 8.07
CA GLU A 496 -27.76 -9.01 8.93
C GLU A 496 -28.57 -9.58 10.10
N LYS A 497 -29.34 -10.64 9.84
CA LYS A 497 -30.13 -11.33 10.86
C LYS A 497 -29.25 -12.03 11.89
N LEU A 498 -28.16 -12.67 11.45
CA LEU A 498 -27.24 -13.36 12.35
C LEU A 498 -26.49 -12.37 13.26
N LEU A 499 -26.04 -11.24 12.70
CA LEU A 499 -25.34 -10.18 13.44
C LEU A 499 -26.19 -9.47 14.50
N THR A 500 -27.52 -9.59 14.41
CA THR A 500 -28.48 -8.94 15.33
C THR A 500 -29.10 -9.90 16.33
N SER A 501 -28.70 -11.18 16.33
CA SER A 501 -29.29 -12.23 17.19
C SER A 501 -28.54 -12.37 18.53
N SER A 502 -27.49 -13.19 18.57
CA SER A 502 -26.61 -13.39 19.75
C SER A 502 -25.21 -13.79 19.29
N ALA A 503 -24.20 -13.69 20.17
CA ALA A 503 -22.84 -14.13 19.86
C ALA A 503 -22.77 -15.63 19.52
N GLU A 504 -23.56 -16.46 20.20
CA GLU A 504 -23.69 -17.90 19.95
C GLU A 504 -24.34 -18.22 18.61
N SER A 505 -25.08 -17.26 18.02
CA SER A 505 -25.71 -17.41 16.71
C SER A 505 -24.75 -17.15 15.55
N LEU A 506 -23.53 -16.67 15.82
CA LEU A 506 -22.53 -16.49 14.78
C LEU A 506 -22.13 -17.84 14.20
N TRP A 507 -21.98 -17.91 12.87
CA TRP A 507 -21.57 -19.12 12.16
C TRP A 507 -20.06 -19.39 12.25
N VAL A 508 -19.34 -18.56 13.01
CA VAL A 508 -17.89 -18.60 13.21
C VAL A 508 -17.53 -18.52 14.69
N SER A 509 -16.39 -19.10 15.07
CA SER A 509 -15.70 -18.81 16.32
C SER A 509 -14.77 -17.61 16.16
N LEU A 510 -14.57 -16.87 17.24
CA LEU A 510 -13.70 -15.69 17.32
C LEU A 510 -12.71 -15.84 18.48
N PRO A 511 -11.55 -15.15 18.45
CA PRO A 511 -10.59 -15.11 19.55
C PRO A 511 -11.21 -14.70 20.89
N ASP A 512 -10.82 -15.38 21.96
CA ASP A 512 -11.29 -15.08 23.33
C ASP A 512 -10.97 -13.64 23.77
N THR A 513 -9.89 -13.08 23.23
CA THR A 513 -9.47 -11.68 23.45
C THR A 513 -10.51 -10.66 22.96
N LEU A 514 -11.34 -11.05 21.98
CA LEU A 514 -12.35 -10.19 21.36
C LEU A 514 -13.75 -10.38 21.97
N THR A 515 -14.01 -11.48 22.68
CA THR A 515 -15.33 -11.83 23.22
C THR A 515 -16.04 -10.68 23.95
N PRO A 516 -15.40 -9.93 24.87
CA PRO A 516 -16.07 -8.83 25.56
C PRO A 516 -16.52 -7.70 24.60
N ILE A 517 -15.71 -7.40 23.58
CA ILE A 517 -16.01 -6.35 22.60
C ILE A 517 -17.10 -6.81 21.64
N VAL A 518 -17.03 -8.06 21.20
CA VAL A 518 -18.05 -8.63 20.28
C VAL A 518 -19.42 -8.64 20.95
N ASN A 519 -19.51 -9.03 22.22
CA ASN A 519 -20.77 -9.01 22.97
C ASN A 519 -21.36 -7.60 23.04
N ASN A 520 -20.54 -6.60 23.41
CA ASN A 520 -20.96 -5.19 23.42
C ASN A 520 -21.45 -4.75 22.04
N LEU A 521 -20.68 -5.04 20.98
CA LEU A 521 -21.03 -4.66 19.61
C LEU A 521 -22.33 -5.31 19.13
N ILE A 522 -22.61 -6.57 19.49
CA ILE A 522 -23.86 -7.26 19.15
C ILE A 522 -25.05 -6.60 19.86
N ASP A 523 -24.89 -6.23 21.13
CA ASP A 523 -25.94 -5.52 21.87
C ASP A 523 -26.22 -4.14 21.28
N TYR A 524 -25.19 -3.42 20.84
CA TYR A 524 -25.38 -2.18 20.09
C TYR A 524 -26.00 -2.43 18.71
N ALA A 525 -25.61 -3.50 17.99
CA ALA A 525 -26.07 -3.81 16.65
C ALA A 525 -27.58 -4.08 16.55
N LYS A 526 -28.21 -4.55 17.64
CA LYS A 526 -29.67 -4.72 17.76
C LYS A 526 -30.43 -3.40 17.65
N GLN A 527 -29.78 -2.28 17.93
CA GLN A 527 -30.41 -0.97 17.84
C GLN A 527 -30.52 -0.51 16.36
N PRO A 528 -31.67 0.03 15.92
CA PRO A 528 -31.86 0.44 14.52
C PRO A 528 -30.82 1.46 14.02
N SER A 529 -30.36 2.34 14.92
CA SER A 529 -29.42 3.43 14.65
C SER A 529 -27.94 3.01 14.58
N SER A 530 -27.58 1.79 14.98
CA SER A 530 -26.19 1.37 15.17
C SER A 530 -25.60 0.64 13.97
N SER A 531 -25.66 1.28 12.79
CA SER A 531 -25.05 0.73 11.56
C SER A 531 -23.53 0.53 11.69
N PHE A 532 -22.86 1.40 12.45
CA PHE A 532 -21.41 1.32 12.69
C PHE A 532 -21.00 0.01 13.37
N SER A 533 -21.70 -0.41 14.43
CA SER A 533 -21.40 -1.66 15.15
C SER A 533 -21.53 -2.88 14.25
N ARG A 534 -22.51 -2.88 13.33
CA ARG A 534 -22.67 -3.95 12.34
C ARG A 534 -21.51 -3.99 11.35
N TYR A 535 -21.01 -2.83 10.92
CA TYR A 535 -19.83 -2.76 10.04
C TYR A 535 -18.57 -3.26 10.75
N THR A 536 -18.34 -2.85 12.00
CA THR A 536 -17.21 -3.33 12.82
C THR A 536 -17.29 -4.84 13.02
N LEU A 537 -18.45 -5.40 13.35
CA LEU A 537 -18.62 -6.85 13.50
C LEU A 537 -18.27 -7.62 12.22
N ARG A 538 -18.69 -7.14 11.04
CA ARG A 538 -18.32 -7.78 9.76
C ARG A 538 -16.82 -7.77 9.52
N ARG A 539 -16.13 -6.67 9.84
CA ARG A 539 -14.67 -6.58 9.71
C ARG A 539 -13.96 -7.51 10.71
N ILE A 540 -14.46 -7.63 11.93
CA ILE A 540 -13.96 -8.61 12.91
C ILE A 540 -14.15 -10.04 12.37
N ILE A 541 -15.35 -10.40 11.92
CA ILE A 541 -15.65 -11.74 11.39
C ILE A 541 -14.80 -12.04 10.15
N TYR A 542 -14.56 -11.05 9.29
CA TYR A 542 -13.72 -11.23 8.11
C TYR A 542 -12.28 -11.64 8.47
N PHE A 543 -11.65 -10.92 9.41
CA PHE A 543 -10.25 -11.19 9.78
C PHE A 543 -10.07 -12.37 10.74
N PHE A 544 -11.03 -12.57 11.66
CA PHE A 544 -10.86 -13.46 12.81
C PHE A 544 -11.87 -14.61 12.88
N GLY A 545 -12.89 -14.63 12.01
CA GLY A 545 -13.95 -15.62 12.04
C GLY A 545 -13.51 -16.96 11.48
N THR A 546 -13.40 -17.98 12.33
CA THR A 546 -13.12 -19.36 11.90
C THR A 546 -14.42 -20.16 11.83
N PRO A 547 -14.82 -20.72 10.68
CA PRO A 547 -16.04 -21.51 10.58
C PRO A 547 -15.87 -22.91 11.17
N SER A 548 -16.97 -23.49 11.65
CA SER A 548 -17.04 -24.94 11.87
C SER A 548 -17.12 -25.67 10.53
N GLU A 549 -16.86 -26.98 10.51
CA GLU A 549 -16.97 -27.80 9.30
C GLU A 549 -18.33 -27.67 8.59
N GLN A 550 -19.41 -27.52 9.37
CA GLN A 550 -20.77 -27.38 8.84
C GLN A 550 -21.03 -26.03 8.19
N ASN A 551 -20.30 -24.98 8.61
CA ASN A 551 -20.51 -23.60 8.17
C ASN A 551 -19.49 -23.12 7.13
N LYS A 552 -18.69 -24.04 6.55
CA LYS A 552 -17.62 -23.70 5.60
C LYS A 552 -18.14 -23.01 4.35
N GLU A 553 -19.23 -23.51 3.79
CA GLU A 553 -19.84 -22.95 2.58
C GLU A 553 -20.46 -21.58 2.87
N GLU A 554 -21.21 -21.45 3.98
CA GLU A 554 -21.78 -20.17 4.40
C GLU A 554 -20.71 -19.13 4.71
N HIS A 555 -19.59 -19.53 5.32
CA HIS A 555 -18.48 -18.63 5.57
C HIS A 555 -17.76 -18.24 4.27
N HIS A 556 -17.57 -19.18 3.33
CA HIS A 556 -17.05 -18.86 2.00
C HIS A 556 -17.90 -17.80 1.29
N ASN A 557 -19.23 -17.97 1.31
CA ASN A 557 -20.16 -17.01 0.73
C ASN A 557 -20.05 -15.63 1.40
N PHE A 558 -19.92 -15.58 2.73
CA PHE A 558 -19.70 -14.33 3.46
C PHE A 558 -18.42 -13.62 3.00
N LEU A 559 -17.32 -14.35 2.82
CA LEU A 559 -16.04 -13.78 2.39
C LEU A 559 -16.14 -13.19 0.98
N CYS A 560 -16.78 -13.91 0.06
CA CYS A 560 -17.01 -13.47 -1.31
C CYS A 560 -17.90 -12.21 -1.36
N GLU A 561 -18.97 -12.17 -0.55
CA GLU A 561 -19.81 -10.96 -0.39
C GLU A 561 -19.02 -9.81 0.22
N PHE A 562 -18.29 -10.05 1.31
CA PHE A 562 -17.51 -9.02 1.99
C PHE A 562 -16.47 -8.38 1.06
N LEU A 563 -15.79 -9.19 0.26
CA LEU A 563 -14.76 -8.75 -0.70
C LEU A 563 -15.33 -8.20 -2.00
N LEU A 564 -16.65 -8.28 -2.21
CA LEU A 564 -17.32 -7.95 -3.47
C LEU A 564 -16.61 -8.65 -4.65
N SER A 565 -16.26 -9.93 -4.45
CA SER A 565 -15.41 -10.69 -5.37
C SER A 565 -15.72 -12.19 -5.26
N PRO A 566 -16.57 -12.74 -6.14
CA PRO A 566 -16.94 -14.15 -6.08
C PRO A 566 -15.77 -15.10 -6.36
N ASN A 567 -14.72 -14.69 -7.08
CA ASN A 567 -13.65 -15.60 -7.49
C ASN A 567 -12.35 -15.46 -6.71
N ILE A 568 -12.17 -14.45 -5.85
CA ILE A 568 -10.85 -14.16 -5.26
C ILE A 568 -10.23 -15.32 -4.50
N VAL A 569 -11.05 -16.09 -3.78
CA VAL A 569 -10.59 -17.25 -3.00
C VAL A 569 -10.04 -18.33 -3.92
N ASN A 570 -10.78 -18.66 -4.99
CA ASN A 570 -10.35 -19.65 -5.98
C ASN A 570 -9.18 -19.13 -6.82
N TYR A 571 -9.20 -17.84 -7.16
CA TYR A 571 -8.12 -17.20 -7.91
C TYR A 571 -6.78 -17.29 -7.17
N GLU A 572 -6.79 -16.97 -5.87
CA GLU A 572 -5.59 -17.07 -5.03
C GLU A 572 -5.15 -18.53 -4.82
N SER A 573 -6.07 -19.47 -4.70
CA SER A 573 -5.71 -20.88 -4.57
C SER A 573 -5.06 -21.42 -5.85
N TRP A 574 -5.57 -21.05 -7.04
CA TRP A 574 -4.95 -21.40 -8.31
C TRP A 574 -3.56 -20.78 -8.47
N ARG A 575 -3.39 -19.51 -8.07
CA ARG A 575 -2.07 -18.85 -8.09
C ARG A 575 -1.07 -19.52 -7.17
N HIS A 576 -1.49 -19.85 -5.95
CA HIS A 576 -0.62 -20.55 -5.00
C HIS A 576 -0.22 -21.94 -5.50
N ALA A 577 -1.15 -22.66 -6.13
CA ALA A 577 -0.88 -23.97 -6.73
C ALA A 577 -0.12 -23.89 -8.07
N ALA A 578 -0.07 -22.70 -8.69
CA ALA A 578 0.29 -22.51 -10.09
C ALA A 578 -0.46 -23.47 -11.03
N ASP A 579 -1.70 -23.81 -10.68
CA ASP A 579 -2.46 -24.88 -11.33
C ASP A 579 -3.97 -24.73 -11.11
N ILE A 580 -4.72 -25.07 -12.15
CA ILE A 580 -6.19 -25.20 -12.14
C ILE A 580 -6.64 -26.62 -12.52
N THR A 581 -5.71 -27.52 -12.83
CA THR A 581 -5.97 -28.88 -13.36
C THR A 581 -6.32 -29.92 -12.31
N SER A 582 -6.13 -29.60 -11.03
CA SER A 582 -6.52 -30.47 -9.91
C SER A 582 -8.00 -30.86 -9.91
N SER A 583 -8.90 -30.06 -10.53
CA SER A 583 -10.34 -30.36 -10.63
C SER A 583 -10.90 -30.16 -12.04
N LYS A 584 -11.00 -31.25 -12.81
CA LYS A 584 -11.66 -31.25 -14.14
C LYS A 584 -13.10 -30.73 -14.09
N LYS A 585 -13.81 -30.98 -12.99
CA LYS A 585 -15.17 -30.47 -12.79
C LYS A 585 -15.18 -28.93 -12.77
N GLN A 586 -14.33 -28.33 -11.93
CA GLN A 586 -14.22 -26.86 -11.84
C GLN A 586 -13.76 -26.23 -13.16
N GLN A 587 -12.82 -26.86 -13.87
CA GLN A 587 -12.41 -26.40 -15.20
C GLN A 587 -13.57 -26.37 -16.20
N ASN A 588 -14.37 -27.43 -16.25
CA ASN A 588 -15.50 -27.52 -17.15
C ASN A 588 -16.62 -26.54 -16.78
N GLU A 589 -16.86 -26.34 -15.48
CA GLU A 589 -17.81 -25.33 -14.98
C GLU A 589 -17.36 -23.92 -15.38
N LEU A 590 -16.08 -23.57 -15.14
CA LEU A 590 -15.52 -22.28 -15.52
C LEU A 590 -15.51 -22.08 -17.04
N LYS A 591 -15.13 -23.10 -17.81
CA LYS A 591 -15.19 -23.09 -19.29
C LYS A 591 -16.61 -22.79 -19.76
N SER A 592 -17.59 -23.56 -19.27
CA SER A 592 -19.00 -23.40 -19.64
C SER A 592 -19.51 -22.00 -19.31
N MET A 593 -19.17 -21.49 -18.13
CA MET A 593 -19.53 -20.15 -17.68
C MET A 593 -18.94 -19.06 -18.59
N CYS A 594 -17.63 -19.14 -18.89
CA CYS A 594 -16.96 -18.19 -19.78
C CYS A 594 -17.60 -18.19 -21.17
N LEU A 595 -17.78 -19.37 -21.78
CA LEU A 595 -18.30 -19.49 -23.14
C LEU A 595 -19.76 -19.03 -23.26
N LYS A 596 -20.59 -19.29 -22.25
CA LYS A 596 -21.97 -18.77 -22.21
C LYS A 596 -22.01 -17.26 -22.14
N VAL A 597 -21.18 -16.64 -21.30
CA VAL A 597 -21.11 -15.17 -21.20
C VAL A 597 -20.55 -14.55 -22.48
N LEU A 598 -19.50 -15.13 -23.06
CA LEU A 598 -18.94 -14.67 -24.34
C LEU A 598 -19.96 -14.81 -25.48
N LEU A 599 -20.75 -15.88 -25.51
CA LEU A 599 -21.84 -16.04 -26.45
C LEU A 599 -22.87 -14.91 -26.32
N GLU A 600 -23.24 -14.52 -25.10
CA GLU A 600 -24.11 -13.36 -24.89
C GLU A 600 -23.49 -12.07 -25.39
N MET A 601 -22.20 -11.85 -25.12
CA MET A 601 -21.52 -10.63 -25.52
C MET A 601 -21.36 -10.51 -27.03
N PHE A 602 -21.01 -11.60 -27.70
CA PHE A 602 -20.73 -11.64 -29.14
C PHE A 602 -21.99 -11.70 -29.99
N SER A 603 -23.05 -12.36 -29.53
CA SER A 603 -24.33 -12.46 -30.25
C SER A 603 -25.35 -11.41 -29.82
N GLY A 604 -25.28 -10.90 -28.59
CA GLY A 604 -26.30 -10.03 -28.00
C GLY A 604 -27.59 -10.75 -27.59
N PHE A 605 -27.68 -12.07 -27.74
CA PHE A 605 -28.77 -12.89 -27.21
C PHE A 605 -28.40 -13.45 -25.85
N SER A 606 -29.37 -13.57 -24.92
CA SER A 606 -29.11 -14.20 -23.63
C SER A 606 -28.81 -15.70 -23.80
N SER A 607 -27.90 -16.24 -23.00
CA SER A 607 -27.48 -17.65 -23.08
C SER A 607 -28.65 -18.61 -22.86
N GLY A 608 -29.64 -18.22 -22.05
CA GLY A 608 -30.88 -18.97 -21.84
C GLY A 608 -31.84 -19.00 -23.05
N GLN A 609 -31.60 -18.21 -24.10
CA GLN A 609 -32.38 -18.28 -25.35
C GLN A 609 -31.89 -19.39 -26.29
N PHE A 610 -30.70 -19.93 -26.04
CA PHE A 610 -30.16 -21.06 -26.77
C PHE A 610 -30.65 -22.38 -26.15
N SER A 611 -30.66 -23.45 -26.93
CA SER A 611 -31.00 -24.79 -26.41
C SER A 611 -30.04 -25.20 -25.28
N SER A 612 -30.51 -26.00 -24.32
CA SER A 612 -29.66 -26.53 -23.25
C SER A 612 -28.47 -27.35 -23.75
N SER A 613 -28.61 -27.98 -24.93
CA SER A 613 -27.56 -28.73 -25.64
C SER A 613 -26.69 -27.87 -26.56
N HIS A 614 -26.77 -26.54 -26.45
CA HIS A 614 -25.98 -25.66 -27.29
C HIS A 614 -24.49 -25.73 -26.94
N ASP A 615 -23.66 -25.90 -27.97
CA ASP A 615 -22.26 -26.29 -27.87
C ASP A 615 -21.34 -25.41 -28.72
N ARG A 616 -21.82 -24.25 -29.18
CA ARG A 616 -21.07 -23.36 -30.08
C ARG A 616 -21.01 -21.93 -29.57
N LEU A 617 -19.88 -21.28 -29.82
CA LEU A 617 -19.69 -19.85 -29.64
C LEU A 617 -19.91 -19.17 -30.99
N TYR A 618 -20.93 -18.31 -31.06
CA TYR A 618 -21.21 -17.52 -32.26
C TYR A 618 -20.67 -16.10 -32.14
N ILE A 619 -20.02 -15.65 -33.21
CA ILE A 619 -19.65 -14.25 -33.41
C ILE A 619 -20.52 -13.69 -34.53
N THR A 620 -21.29 -12.65 -34.26
CA THR A 620 -22.24 -12.09 -35.24
C THR A 620 -21.89 -10.66 -35.67
N LEU A 621 -22.35 -10.29 -36.87
CA LEU A 621 -22.31 -8.90 -37.35
C LEU A 621 -23.44 -8.11 -36.68
N ARG A 622 -23.12 -7.39 -35.61
CA ARG A 622 -24.05 -6.45 -34.96
C ARG A 622 -23.65 -5.02 -35.25
N HIS A 623 -24.65 -4.14 -35.37
CA HIS A 623 -24.37 -2.71 -35.41
C HIS A 623 -24.01 -2.19 -34.00
N PRO A 624 -22.83 -1.57 -33.78
CA PRO A 624 -22.38 -1.21 -32.43
C PRO A 624 -23.30 -0.23 -31.69
N LYS A 625 -24.09 0.57 -32.42
CA LYS A 625 -24.87 1.70 -31.87
C LYS A 625 -26.35 1.41 -31.58
N THR A 626 -26.86 0.22 -31.90
CA THR A 626 -28.28 -0.09 -31.65
C THR A 626 -28.41 -0.81 -30.31
N SER A 627 -29.03 -0.14 -29.33
CA SER A 627 -29.45 -0.72 -28.04
C SER A 627 -30.62 -1.71 -28.19
N SER A 628 -31.18 -1.87 -29.39
CA SER A 628 -32.20 -2.87 -29.71
C SER A 628 -31.56 -4.20 -30.13
N VAL A 629 -32.07 -5.29 -29.55
CA VAL A 629 -31.71 -6.66 -29.94
C VAL A 629 -32.17 -6.86 -31.39
N GLN A 630 -31.21 -7.08 -32.29
CA GLN A 630 -31.53 -7.43 -33.69
C GLN A 630 -32.03 -8.88 -33.72
N PRO A 631 -33.28 -9.12 -34.18
CA PRO A 631 -33.88 -10.46 -34.10
C PRO A 631 -33.27 -11.45 -35.09
N ALA A 632 -32.52 -10.97 -36.10
CA ALA A 632 -31.75 -11.80 -37.01
C ALA A 632 -30.39 -11.14 -37.26
N GLN A 633 -29.32 -11.92 -37.22
CA GLN A 633 -27.95 -11.45 -37.34
C GLN A 633 -27.12 -12.45 -38.16
N ILE A 634 -26.22 -11.96 -39.00
CA ILE A 634 -25.31 -12.81 -39.77
C ILE A 634 -24.21 -13.32 -38.84
N ILE A 635 -23.90 -14.62 -38.91
CA ILE A 635 -22.81 -15.26 -38.19
C ILE A 635 -21.52 -15.06 -39.00
N SER A 636 -20.54 -14.39 -38.41
CA SER A 636 -19.19 -14.22 -38.96
C SER A 636 -18.24 -15.33 -38.55
N GLY A 637 -18.49 -15.96 -37.40
CA GLY A 637 -17.66 -17.04 -36.90
C GLY A 637 -18.42 -17.97 -35.94
N SER A 638 -18.02 -19.23 -35.90
CA SER A 638 -18.69 -20.30 -35.18
C SER A 638 -17.67 -21.32 -34.69
N PHE A 639 -17.52 -21.46 -33.38
CA PHE A 639 -16.48 -22.28 -32.74
C PHE A 639 -17.11 -23.29 -31.79
N TYR A 640 -16.68 -24.55 -31.78
CA TYR A 640 -17.24 -25.53 -30.83
C TYR A 640 -16.67 -25.33 -29.42
N PHE A 641 -17.50 -25.51 -28.40
CA PHE A 641 -17.09 -25.39 -26.99
C PHE A 641 -16.03 -26.43 -26.58
N ASP A 642 -15.95 -27.54 -27.30
CA ASP A 642 -14.96 -28.60 -27.05
C ASP A 642 -13.56 -28.25 -27.57
N ASP A 643 -13.45 -27.30 -28.51
CA ASP A 643 -12.16 -26.76 -28.96
C ASP A 643 -11.53 -25.81 -27.93
N PHE A 644 -12.28 -25.44 -26.90
CA PHE A 644 -11.81 -24.59 -25.81
C PHE A 644 -11.42 -25.41 -24.59
N LYS A 645 -10.36 -24.95 -23.91
CA LYS A 645 -9.93 -25.45 -22.60
C LYS A 645 -9.53 -24.31 -21.68
N ILE A 646 -9.58 -24.58 -20.38
CA ILE A 646 -9.04 -23.69 -19.36
C ILE A 646 -7.69 -24.26 -18.93
N LEU A 647 -6.66 -23.43 -19.00
CA LEU A 647 -5.33 -23.72 -18.50
C LEU A 647 -4.92 -22.68 -17.46
N TYR A 648 -3.86 -22.96 -16.70
CA TYR A 648 -3.21 -21.96 -15.87
C TYR A 648 -1.94 -21.50 -16.58
N ASP A 649 -1.77 -20.20 -16.75
CA ASP A 649 -0.58 -19.61 -17.35
C ASP A 649 0.33 -19.06 -16.24
N PRO A 650 1.51 -19.68 -15.98
CA PRO A 650 2.42 -19.22 -14.94
C PRO A 650 3.15 -17.91 -15.29
N GLU A 651 3.14 -17.47 -16.56
CA GLU A 651 3.76 -16.21 -16.97
C GLU A 651 2.85 -15.02 -16.70
N VAL A 652 1.57 -15.18 -17.02
CA VAL A 652 0.53 -14.17 -16.74
C VAL A 652 0.02 -14.30 -15.30
N ASP A 653 0.30 -15.42 -14.64
CA ASP A 653 -0.08 -15.77 -13.28
C ASP A 653 -1.61 -15.74 -13.05
N CYS A 654 -2.36 -16.26 -14.04
CA CYS A 654 -3.81 -16.41 -13.96
C CYS A 654 -4.34 -17.54 -14.87
N PRO A 655 -5.61 -17.96 -14.68
CA PRO A 655 -6.27 -18.87 -15.62
C PRO A 655 -6.43 -18.25 -17.01
N VAL A 656 -6.35 -19.06 -18.05
CA VAL A 656 -6.50 -18.65 -19.45
C VAL A 656 -7.53 -19.54 -20.15
N LEU A 657 -8.44 -18.93 -20.91
CA LEU A 657 -9.32 -19.63 -21.84
C LEU A 657 -8.60 -19.75 -23.18
N VAL A 658 -8.31 -20.96 -23.63
CA VAL A 658 -7.51 -21.22 -24.82
C VAL A 658 -8.34 -21.93 -25.87
N TYR A 659 -8.31 -21.42 -27.11
CA TYR A 659 -8.87 -22.05 -28.30
C TYR A 659 -7.75 -22.71 -29.12
N GLN A 660 -7.82 -24.04 -29.25
CA GLN A 660 -6.90 -24.86 -30.06
C GLN A 660 -5.40 -24.52 -29.93
N ASP A 661 -4.95 -24.10 -28.74
CA ASP A 661 -3.56 -23.66 -28.46
C ASP A 661 -3.04 -22.49 -29.34
N LYS A 662 -3.94 -21.80 -30.05
CA LYS A 662 -3.62 -20.68 -30.95
C LYS A 662 -3.97 -19.32 -30.36
N VAL A 663 -5.14 -19.23 -29.73
CA VAL A 663 -5.70 -17.97 -29.23
C VAL A 663 -6.05 -18.14 -27.76
N SER A 664 -5.59 -17.20 -26.93
CA SER A 664 -5.80 -17.24 -25.47
C SER A 664 -6.43 -15.95 -24.95
N LEU A 665 -7.38 -16.07 -24.03
CA LEU A 665 -7.94 -14.99 -23.25
C LEU A 665 -7.53 -15.13 -21.78
N PRO A 666 -6.66 -14.24 -21.26
CA PRO A 666 -6.35 -14.20 -19.83
C PRO A 666 -7.57 -13.82 -18.99
N LEU A 667 -7.92 -14.70 -18.05
CA LEU A 667 -9.03 -14.54 -17.12
C LEU A 667 -8.54 -13.87 -15.84
N THR A 668 -8.17 -12.59 -15.95
CA THR A 668 -7.82 -11.74 -14.79
C THR A 668 -8.97 -11.69 -13.79
N LEU A 669 -8.68 -11.46 -12.50
CA LEU A 669 -9.71 -11.44 -11.45
C LEU A 669 -10.94 -10.55 -11.77
N PRO A 670 -10.80 -9.31 -12.28
CA PRO A 670 -11.96 -8.50 -12.62
C PRO A 670 -12.83 -9.08 -13.74
N LEU A 671 -12.20 -9.73 -14.72
CA LEU A 671 -12.91 -10.40 -15.80
C LEU A 671 -13.65 -11.65 -15.31
N LEU A 672 -13.03 -12.45 -14.43
CA LEU A 672 -13.66 -13.61 -13.81
C LEU A 672 -14.88 -13.21 -12.97
N ASP A 673 -14.74 -12.18 -12.14
CA ASP A 673 -15.83 -11.66 -11.32
C ASP A 673 -16.97 -11.13 -12.18
N PHE A 674 -16.66 -10.40 -13.26
CA PHE A 674 -17.67 -9.97 -14.23
C PHE A 674 -18.40 -11.15 -14.89
N ILE A 675 -17.66 -12.15 -15.39
CA ILE A 675 -18.23 -13.35 -16.01
C ILE A 675 -19.15 -14.07 -15.02
N THR A 676 -18.72 -14.23 -13.77
CA THR A 676 -19.48 -14.93 -12.73
C THR A 676 -20.74 -14.18 -12.35
N GLN A 677 -20.64 -12.88 -12.12
CA GLN A 677 -21.79 -12.04 -11.83
C GLN A 677 -22.80 -12.06 -12.98
N ARG A 678 -22.33 -11.95 -14.22
CA ARG A 678 -23.17 -11.99 -15.41
C ARG A 678 -23.86 -13.34 -15.58
N HIS A 679 -23.15 -14.44 -15.34
CA HIS A 679 -23.69 -15.79 -15.42
C HIS A 679 -24.85 -16.03 -14.44
N PHE A 680 -24.72 -15.54 -13.20
CA PHE A 680 -25.77 -15.63 -12.18
C PHE A 680 -26.86 -14.55 -12.31
N GLY A 681 -26.81 -13.73 -13.37
CA GLY A 681 -27.84 -12.72 -13.64
C GLY A 681 -27.77 -11.48 -12.75
N TYR A 682 -26.66 -11.26 -12.04
CA TYR A 682 -26.46 -10.00 -11.32
C TYR A 682 -26.34 -8.85 -12.33
N LEU A 683 -27.12 -7.80 -12.11
CA LEU A 683 -26.99 -6.52 -12.81
C LEU A 683 -25.77 -5.77 -12.21
N GLY A 684 -24.59 -6.35 -12.36
CA GLY A 684 -23.33 -5.78 -11.89
C GLY A 684 -22.86 -4.61 -12.74
N GLY A 685 -21.89 -3.85 -12.21
CA GLY A 685 -21.31 -2.68 -12.88
C GLY A 685 -20.68 -2.99 -14.24
N ASP A 686 -20.52 -1.95 -15.06
CA ASP A 686 -19.88 -2.06 -16.37
C ASP A 686 -18.44 -2.58 -16.24
N LEU A 687 -18.10 -3.59 -17.04
CA LEU A 687 -16.71 -4.06 -17.18
C LEU A 687 -15.82 -2.89 -17.63
N GLU A 688 -14.68 -2.69 -16.98
CA GLU A 688 -13.75 -1.63 -17.34
C GLU A 688 -13.28 -1.74 -18.80
N GLN A 689 -12.96 -0.59 -19.40
CA GLN A 689 -12.60 -0.50 -20.81
C GLN A 689 -11.44 -1.43 -21.19
N ILE A 690 -10.45 -1.60 -20.31
CA ILE A 690 -9.29 -2.46 -20.58
C ILE A 690 -9.68 -3.93 -20.78
N HIS A 691 -10.59 -4.46 -19.96
CA HIS A 691 -11.05 -5.84 -20.09
C HIS A 691 -12.00 -6.01 -21.27
N ARG A 692 -12.80 -4.98 -21.62
CA ARG A 692 -13.58 -4.97 -22.87
C ARG A 692 -12.68 -5.05 -24.09
N THR A 693 -11.59 -4.28 -24.11
CA THR A 693 -10.61 -4.33 -25.21
C THR A 693 -9.97 -5.70 -25.33
N LYS A 694 -9.65 -6.38 -24.22
CA LYS A 694 -9.15 -7.77 -24.25
C LYS A 694 -10.14 -8.75 -24.86
N ILE A 695 -11.43 -8.63 -24.54
CA ILE A 695 -12.50 -9.47 -25.11
C ILE A 695 -12.66 -9.22 -26.61
N GLU A 696 -12.67 -7.96 -27.05
CA GLU A 696 -12.75 -7.63 -28.49
C GLU A 696 -11.50 -8.05 -29.26
N TRP A 697 -10.31 -7.97 -28.64
CA TRP A 697 -9.09 -8.51 -29.23
C TRP A 697 -9.18 -10.03 -29.39
N PHE A 698 -9.59 -10.75 -28.33
CA PHE A 698 -9.82 -12.19 -28.39
C PHE A 698 -10.83 -12.58 -29.48
N ARG A 699 -11.92 -11.82 -29.60
CA ARG A 699 -12.92 -11.99 -30.67
C ARG A 699 -12.29 -11.85 -32.06
N ALA A 700 -11.46 -10.82 -32.27
CA ALA A 700 -10.80 -10.58 -33.54
C ALA A 700 -9.80 -11.69 -33.89
N GLU A 701 -9.01 -12.15 -32.92
CA GLU A 701 -8.07 -13.26 -33.12
C GLU A 701 -8.80 -14.58 -33.43
N LEU A 702 -9.93 -14.86 -32.78
CA LEU A 702 -10.77 -16.01 -33.13
C LEU A 702 -11.23 -15.94 -34.59
N LEU A 703 -11.73 -14.79 -35.06
CA LEU A 703 -12.19 -14.63 -36.45
C LEU A 703 -11.07 -14.89 -37.47
N LYS A 704 -9.84 -14.41 -37.20
CA LYS A 704 -8.67 -14.68 -38.06
C LYS A 704 -8.39 -16.17 -38.24
N THR A 705 -8.70 -17.01 -37.24
CA THR A 705 -8.50 -18.46 -37.35
C THR A 705 -9.51 -19.16 -38.27
N GLN A 706 -10.61 -18.48 -38.65
CA GLN A 706 -11.66 -19.02 -39.52
C GLN A 706 -11.67 -18.43 -40.94
N GLU A 707 -10.82 -17.44 -41.26
CA GLU A 707 -10.81 -16.80 -42.58
C GLU A 707 -10.50 -17.79 -43.73
N ASP A 708 -9.83 -18.90 -43.46
CA ASP A 708 -9.45 -19.90 -44.47
C ASP A 708 -10.52 -21.00 -44.74
N ASP A 709 -11.58 -21.10 -43.92
CA ASP A 709 -12.48 -22.27 -43.88
C ASP A 709 -13.95 -21.96 -44.26
N ASN A 710 -14.26 -20.72 -44.64
CA ASN A 710 -15.63 -20.30 -44.97
C ASN A 710 -15.97 -20.52 -46.45
N ASP A 711 -17.04 -21.26 -46.73
CA ASP A 711 -17.62 -21.33 -48.08
C ASP A 711 -18.22 -19.96 -48.45
N PRO A 712 -17.73 -19.28 -49.50
CA PRO A 712 -18.25 -17.97 -49.90
C PRO A 712 -19.72 -18.00 -50.32
N ASN A 713 -20.29 -19.18 -50.59
CA ASN A 713 -21.68 -19.36 -50.98
C ASN A 713 -22.61 -19.72 -49.82
N GLU A 714 -22.10 -19.92 -48.60
CA GLU A 714 -22.91 -20.21 -47.41
C GLU A 714 -23.09 -18.95 -46.53
N ILE A 715 -24.34 -18.54 -46.32
CA ILE A 715 -24.71 -17.48 -45.37
C ILE A 715 -25.38 -18.12 -44.16
N ARG A 716 -24.77 -17.96 -43.00
CA ARG A 716 -25.30 -18.45 -41.72
C ARG A 716 -25.91 -17.30 -40.94
N VAL A 717 -27.15 -17.45 -40.48
CA VAL A 717 -27.90 -16.41 -39.77
C VAL A 717 -28.40 -16.96 -38.44
N LEU A 718 -28.13 -16.21 -37.38
CA LEU A 718 -28.68 -16.45 -36.06
C LEU A 718 -29.99 -15.67 -35.90
N ARG A 719 -31.10 -16.36 -35.59
CA ARG A 719 -32.42 -15.73 -35.52
C ARG A 719 -33.17 -16.11 -34.24
N SER A 720 -33.71 -15.11 -33.55
CA SER A 720 -34.71 -15.29 -32.51
C SER A 720 -36.07 -15.59 -33.14
N ASN A 721 -36.67 -16.70 -32.73
CA ASN A 721 -38.02 -17.08 -33.09
C ASN A 721 -39.05 -16.38 -32.19
N ILE A 722 -40.34 -16.55 -32.51
CA ILE A 722 -41.46 -15.95 -31.78
C ILE A 722 -41.57 -16.50 -30.35
N ASP A 723 -41.11 -17.73 -30.12
CA ASP A 723 -41.00 -18.38 -28.81
C ASP A 723 -39.81 -17.87 -27.97
N GLY A 724 -39.04 -16.90 -28.49
CA GLY A 724 -37.85 -16.35 -27.85
C GLY A 724 -36.61 -17.23 -27.96
N GLN A 725 -36.71 -18.43 -28.55
CA GLN A 725 -35.56 -19.31 -28.77
C GLN A 725 -34.74 -18.84 -29.97
N VAL A 726 -33.42 -18.95 -29.85
CA VAL A 726 -32.48 -18.59 -30.90
C VAL A 726 -32.08 -19.85 -31.67
N LYS A 727 -32.20 -19.81 -33.01
CA LYS A 727 -31.78 -20.89 -33.91
C LYS A 727 -30.87 -20.38 -35.01
N GLU A 728 -29.93 -21.22 -35.41
CA GLU A 728 -29.14 -21.03 -36.62
C GLU A 728 -30.00 -21.39 -37.85
N LYS A 729 -29.91 -20.59 -38.91
CA LYS A 729 -30.42 -20.89 -40.25
C LYS A 729 -29.28 -20.78 -41.24
N LYS A 730 -29.14 -21.78 -42.10
CA LYS A 730 -28.15 -21.84 -43.17
C LYS A 730 -28.81 -21.54 -44.50
N PHE A 731 -28.18 -20.69 -45.29
CA PHE A 731 -28.64 -20.33 -46.63
C PHE A 731 -27.51 -20.56 -47.62
N ILE A 732 -27.80 -21.16 -48.77
CA ILE A 732 -26.85 -21.27 -49.88
C ILE A 732 -27.23 -20.26 -50.96
N LEU A 733 -26.23 -19.55 -51.47
CA LEU A 733 -26.36 -18.71 -52.65
C LEU A 733 -26.25 -19.58 -53.91
N GLU A 734 -27.35 -19.69 -54.67
CA GLU A 734 -27.34 -20.38 -55.96
C GLU A 734 -26.99 -19.37 -57.08
N ASP A 735 -25.74 -19.39 -57.54
CA ASP A 735 -25.20 -18.44 -58.54
C ASP A 735 -25.96 -18.45 -59.87
N THR A 736 -26.52 -19.59 -60.26
CA THR A 736 -27.22 -19.76 -61.55
C THR A 736 -28.54 -19.01 -61.65
N HIS A 737 -29.31 -18.92 -60.56
CA HIS A 737 -30.64 -18.28 -60.55
C HIS A 737 -30.72 -17.06 -59.62
N LYS A 738 -29.61 -16.70 -58.97
CA LYS A 738 -29.56 -15.66 -57.91
C LYS A 738 -30.61 -15.88 -56.82
N ARG A 739 -30.80 -17.14 -56.42
CA ARG A 739 -31.78 -17.54 -55.39
C ARG A 739 -31.05 -17.92 -54.12
N LEU A 740 -31.69 -17.63 -52.99
CA LEU A 740 -31.22 -17.99 -51.66
C LEU A 740 -32.02 -19.21 -51.21
N GLU A 741 -31.39 -20.38 -51.14
CA GLU A 741 -32.06 -21.61 -50.70
C GLU A 741 -31.80 -21.85 -49.21
N VAL A 742 -32.84 -22.25 -48.47
CA VAL A 742 -32.73 -22.57 -47.04
C VAL A 742 -32.35 -24.03 -46.89
N LEU A 743 -31.18 -24.29 -46.33
CA LEU A 743 -30.84 -25.62 -45.82
C LEU A 743 -31.62 -25.82 -44.52
N GLN A 744 -32.52 -26.82 -44.49
CA GLN A 744 -33.29 -27.17 -43.29
C GLN A 744 -32.42 -27.77 -42.20
#